data_AF-A0A084WIW4-F1
#
_entry.id   AF-A0A084WIW4-F1
#
_cell.length_a   1.000
_cell.length_b   1.000
_cell.length_c   1.000
_cell.angle_alpha   90.00
_cell.angle_beta   90.00
_cell.angle_gamma   90.00
#
_symmetry.space_group_name_H-M   'P 1'
#
loop_
_entity.id
_entity.type
_entity.pdbx_description
1 polymer ?
#
loop_
_entity_poly.entity_id
_entity_poly.type
_entity_poly.pdbx_seq_one_letter_code
_entity_poly.pdbx_strand_id
1 'polypeptide(L)'
;MTLQRWSVHLFFMLLVLLVLPSVQGQKDWWETASFYQIYPRSFQDSNGDGIGDLNGITSRLPYLKSLGVTAFWLSPIYPSPMADFGYDISDFTDIHPSFGTLDDFKRMVEEAKNLQLRVILDFVPNHSSDEHEWFKKSVKRETGFEDFYVWHDPKPGTDREPPNNWVAAWYGSAWEWNDERKQFYLHQFHKKQPDLNYRNPVVVQTMKEVLRFWLDLGVDGFRVDAVPWLFETIGFPDEPLSGESSDPLSQNYLRHIYTLDQPETVDMVYQWREVMDQYKTDHNTTTKVLMTEAWSALDVVKTYFNDSNNRQGSQMPFNFQLILRLDMNSKATDFKSVIDSWLEIVPPGHTANWVLGNHDKRRVSSRMGGDHMVDIMAMIQFTLPGITVTYQGEEIGMHDVDISWTETQDPAACQLTEETYQEGTRDPARTPFQWDTTANAGFTNASVKPWLPLATDYPSINVQVQEDTTQNSHLKVYKELMNLRGTNTLIWGSYKSQVLGNNVLAILRSFPNDDRTYVALTNIGSTLETIDATTLDSTLPAELVYRVVGVSSNHAAGSFKDSDGDGVGDLRGIMEKVTYLRHELGVDAIWLSPIFKSPMADFGYDISDFRDIHSEFGDIADLEALAQKCTEEGLKLILDFVPNHSSDESEWFTKSASKDATYSDYYVWHEGKLLDNGTRVPPSNWISVFRGPAWEWNEQRGAYYLHQFLVKQPDLNYRHPALVQEMKDVLTFWLEKGVHGFRIDAVPYLFESLPVSGVYPDEAKSGTTDDPENPNYLVHTHTQNLDETFDMVYQWRAVVDEYKQLHNTEDIVLMAEAYTPLDNIVRLFGNSVSEGAHIPFNFELGNHDNRRVASRLGLARADLYQIALNVLPGIAVTYNGDELAMEDVYISWDDTIDPAACNSNPKDYLLYSRDPVRTPFQWDDSISAGFSTNRTTWLPVASNYKTLNYKAQKAAPRSHVKIFKALLRLRKQRTLREGTMDIEMIDDNIIVIKRHLDTVSTIVAVLNFNKITQNIKLSPVFTGLPAVFEVITSSLQTNYIDGSIVGRDEIVLPADAAIVLEGSTSNGQ
;
A
#
# COMPACT_ATOMS: atom_id res chain seq x y z
N MET A 1 28.31 -55.50 1.23
CA MET A 1 28.14 -54.08 1.64
C MET A 1 27.23 -53.28 0.69
N THR A 2 26.34 -53.93 -0.08
CA THR A 2 25.51 -53.26 -1.09
C THR A 2 24.02 -53.23 -0.75
N LEU A 3 23.53 -54.00 0.23
CA LEU A 3 22.13 -53.90 0.68
C LEU A 3 21.90 -52.84 1.78
N GLN A 4 22.93 -52.46 2.54
CA GLN A 4 22.78 -51.54 3.67
C GLN A 4 22.75 -50.05 3.26
N ARG A 5 23.24 -49.72 2.07
CA ARG A 5 23.19 -48.33 1.54
C ARG A 5 21.81 -47.97 0.95
N TRP A 6 21.09 -48.94 0.40
CA TRP A 6 19.75 -48.70 -0.14
C TRP A 6 18.70 -48.49 0.96
N SER A 7 18.83 -49.19 2.09
CA SER A 7 17.92 -49.04 3.23
C SER A 7 18.08 -47.69 3.93
N VAL A 8 19.31 -47.16 4.03
CA VAL A 8 19.56 -45.85 4.65
C VAL A 8 19.08 -44.71 3.74
N HIS A 9 19.23 -44.84 2.42
CA HIS A 9 18.73 -43.83 1.48
C HIS A 9 17.20 -43.87 1.37
N LEU A 10 16.55 -45.04 1.40
CA LEU A 10 15.09 -45.11 1.47
C LEU A 10 14.53 -44.54 2.78
N PHE A 11 15.21 -44.79 3.91
CA PHE A 11 14.79 -44.27 5.22
C PHE A 11 15.00 -42.76 5.34
N PHE A 12 16.08 -42.21 4.78
CA PHE A 12 16.30 -40.76 4.69
C PHE A 12 15.33 -40.09 3.71
N MET A 13 14.99 -40.74 2.59
CA MET A 13 14.02 -40.22 1.63
C MET A 13 12.59 -40.27 2.18
N LEU A 14 12.24 -41.30 2.96
CA LEU A 14 10.99 -41.37 3.73
C LEU A 14 10.95 -40.35 4.88
N LEU A 15 12.07 -40.10 5.58
CA LEU A 15 12.13 -39.03 6.58
C LEU A 15 12.07 -37.64 5.95
N VAL A 16 12.70 -37.42 4.80
CA VAL A 16 12.61 -36.15 4.06
C VAL A 16 11.20 -35.96 3.51
N LEU A 17 10.50 -37.02 3.06
CA LEU A 17 9.08 -36.95 2.66
C LEU A 17 8.12 -36.78 3.86
N LEU A 18 8.51 -37.20 5.07
CA LEU A 18 7.76 -36.99 6.32
C LEU A 18 8.09 -35.65 7.01
N VAL A 19 9.17 -34.98 6.61
CA VAL A 19 9.65 -33.69 7.14
C VAL A 19 9.63 -32.59 6.06
N LEU A 20 9.08 -32.87 4.87
CA LEU A 20 8.56 -31.79 4.04
C LEU A 20 7.54 -31.05 4.90
N PRO A 21 7.62 -29.72 5.06
CA PRO A 21 6.47 -28.97 5.54
C PRO A 21 5.31 -29.45 4.67
N SER A 22 4.24 -29.95 5.30
CA SER A 22 3.00 -30.26 4.61
C SER A 22 2.80 -29.16 3.58
N VAL A 23 2.80 -29.50 2.28
CA VAL A 23 2.49 -28.56 1.21
C VAL A 23 1.24 -27.83 1.67
N GLN A 24 1.42 -26.61 2.16
CA GLN A 24 0.38 -25.88 2.85
C GLN A 24 -0.61 -25.56 1.73
N GLY A 25 -1.79 -26.20 1.78
CA GLY A 25 -2.73 -26.16 0.66
C GLY A 25 -3.00 -24.72 0.27
N GLN A 26 -2.79 -24.39 -1.00
CA GLN A 26 -3.11 -23.07 -1.53
C GLN A 26 -4.60 -22.82 -1.29
N LYS A 27 -4.93 -21.73 -0.57
CA LYS A 27 -6.31 -21.30 -0.36
C LYS A 27 -6.88 -20.86 -1.68
N ASP A 28 -8.13 -21.25 -1.93
CA ASP A 28 -8.87 -20.76 -3.08
C ASP A 28 -9.21 -19.27 -2.88
N TRP A 29 -9.49 -18.56 -3.98
CA TRP A 29 -9.64 -17.10 -3.98
C TRP A 29 -10.72 -16.60 -3.00
N TRP A 30 -11.79 -17.40 -2.82
CA TRP A 30 -12.94 -17.04 -2.00
C TRP A 30 -12.70 -17.28 -0.50
N GLU A 31 -11.73 -18.11 -0.11
CA GLU A 31 -11.48 -18.44 1.30
C GLU A 31 -10.84 -17.29 2.10
N THR A 32 -10.34 -16.28 1.40
CA THR A 32 -9.70 -15.10 2.00
C THR A 32 -10.31 -13.80 1.47
N ALA A 33 -11.37 -13.92 0.66
CA ALA A 33 -11.95 -12.79 -0.05
C ALA A 33 -12.60 -11.78 0.89
N SER A 34 -12.61 -10.53 0.43
CA SER A 34 -13.52 -9.51 0.91
C SER A 34 -14.64 -9.33 -0.11
N PHE A 35 -15.88 -9.60 0.33
CA PHE A 35 -17.10 -9.45 -0.47
C PHE A 35 -17.78 -8.13 -0.13
N TYR A 36 -18.21 -7.39 -1.16
CA TYR A 36 -18.93 -6.12 -1.00
C TYR A 36 -20.34 -6.21 -1.60
N GLN A 37 -21.38 -5.91 -0.82
CA GLN A 37 -22.75 -5.83 -1.31
C GLN A 37 -23.00 -4.48 -1.95
N ILE A 38 -23.46 -4.50 -3.19
CA ILE A 38 -24.00 -3.32 -3.86
C ILE A 38 -25.51 -3.46 -3.91
N TYR A 39 -26.23 -2.41 -3.49
CA TYR A 39 -27.67 -2.27 -3.72
C TYR A 39 -27.86 -1.34 -4.94
N PRO A 40 -28.08 -1.89 -6.16
CA PRO A 40 -27.87 -1.15 -7.42
C PRO A 40 -28.63 0.17 -7.49
N ARG A 41 -29.89 0.17 -7.05
CA ARG A 41 -30.79 1.33 -7.05
C ARG A 41 -30.23 2.56 -6.32
N SER A 42 -29.27 2.37 -5.42
CA SER A 42 -28.73 3.41 -4.54
C SER A 42 -27.21 3.59 -4.64
N PHE A 43 -26.53 2.90 -5.55
CA PHE A 43 -25.06 2.99 -5.61
C PHE A 43 -24.59 4.18 -6.46
N GLN A 44 -24.99 4.26 -7.72
CA GLN A 44 -24.66 5.37 -8.61
C GLN A 44 -25.66 5.45 -9.77
N ASP A 45 -26.32 6.59 -9.96
CA ASP A 45 -27.12 6.90 -11.14
C ASP A 45 -26.22 7.55 -12.21
N SER A 46 -26.22 7.00 -13.43
CA SER A 46 -25.42 7.51 -14.55
C SER A 46 -26.24 8.23 -15.62
N ASN A 47 -27.58 8.10 -15.60
CA ASN A 47 -28.47 8.60 -16.64
C ASN A 47 -29.34 9.79 -16.18
N GLY A 48 -29.36 10.08 -14.88
CA GLY A 48 -30.07 11.20 -14.26
C GLY A 48 -31.57 10.96 -14.04
N ASP A 49 -32.01 9.72 -13.85
CA ASP A 49 -33.40 9.39 -13.52
C ASP A 49 -33.67 9.26 -12.00
N GLY A 50 -32.62 9.36 -11.18
CA GLY A 50 -32.68 9.29 -9.72
C GLY A 50 -32.58 7.87 -9.17
N ILE A 51 -32.29 6.87 -10.02
CA ILE A 51 -32.13 5.46 -9.70
C ILE A 51 -30.73 5.01 -10.16
N GLY A 52 -30.01 4.31 -9.28
CA GLY A 52 -28.71 3.76 -9.63
C GLY A 52 -28.79 2.62 -10.65
N ASP A 53 -27.79 2.52 -11.51
CA ASP A 53 -27.79 1.64 -12.69
C ASP A 53 -26.43 0.94 -12.94
N LEU A 54 -26.39 -0.03 -13.88
CA LEU A 54 -25.19 -0.84 -14.15
C LEU A 54 -24.02 -0.04 -14.72
N ASN A 55 -24.28 1.01 -15.49
CA ASN A 55 -23.22 1.88 -16.01
C ASN A 55 -22.64 2.76 -14.88
N GLY A 56 -23.49 3.19 -13.95
CA GLY A 56 -23.09 3.83 -12.71
C GLY A 56 -22.20 2.94 -11.86
N ILE A 57 -22.59 1.68 -11.63
CA ILE A 57 -21.75 0.68 -10.94
C ILE A 57 -20.41 0.51 -11.66
N THR A 58 -20.42 0.35 -12.98
CA THR A 58 -19.21 0.21 -13.81
C THR A 58 -18.24 1.37 -13.56
N SER A 59 -18.73 2.61 -13.52
CA SER A 59 -17.92 3.81 -13.29
C SER A 59 -17.25 3.87 -11.89
N ARG A 60 -17.76 3.08 -10.93
CA ARG A 60 -17.30 3.05 -9.54
C ARG A 60 -16.52 1.78 -9.18
N LEU A 61 -16.34 0.83 -10.11
CA LEU A 61 -15.49 -0.34 -9.87
C LEU A 61 -14.03 0.00 -9.49
N PRO A 62 -13.39 1.06 -10.03
CA PRO A 62 -12.07 1.47 -9.56
C PRO A 62 -12.03 1.83 -8.07
N TYR A 63 -13.11 2.39 -7.52
CA TYR A 63 -13.22 2.68 -6.09
C TYR A 63 -13.23 1.38 -5.28
N LEU A 64 -14.04 0.38 -5.65
CA LEU A 64 -14.06 -0.92 -4.98
C LEU A 64 -12.69 -1.59 -5.03
N LYS A 65 -11.99 -1.52 -6.18
CA LYS A 65 -10.63 -2.02 -6.29
C LYS A 65 -9.66 -1.29 -5.34
N SER A 66 -9.78 0.03 -5.23
CA SER A 66 -8.96 0.84 -4.32
C SER A 66 -9.19 0.54 -2.83
N LEU A 67 -10.35 -0.02 -2.48
CA LEU A 67 -10.63 -0.50 -1.13
C LEU A 67 -9.93 -1.84 -0.83
N GLY A 68 -9.50 -2.59 -1.84
CA GLY A 68 -8.99 -3.96 -1.67
C GLY A 68 -10.09 -5.05 -1.71
N VAL A 69 -11.29 -4.72 -2.20
CA VAL A 69 -12.38 -5.69 -2.39
C VAL A 69 -11.95 -6.77 -3.40
N THR A 70 -12.30 -8.02 -3.12
CA THR A 70 -12.03 -9.16 -4.01
C THR A 70 -13.20 -9.46 -4.93
N ALA A 71 -14.41 -9.39 -4.39
CA ALA A 71 -15.65 -9.71 -5.08
C ALA A 71 -16.75 -8.76 -4.64
N PHE A 72 -17.69 -8.47 -5.53
CA PHE A 72 -18.92 -7.78 -5.15
C PHE A 72 -20.14 -8.57 -5.63
N TRP A 73 -21.24 -8.43 -4.90
CA TRP A 73 -22.52 -8.97 -5.36
C TRP A 73 -23.55 -7.87 -5.52
N LEU A 74 -24.42 -8.06 -6.51
CA LEU A 74 -25.54 -7.17 -6.79
C LEU A 74 -26.81 -7.78 -6.21
N SER A 75 -27.56 -7.01 -5.42
CA SER A 75 -28.99 -7.29 -5.22
C SER A 75 -29.72 -7.37 -6.58
N PRO A 76 -30.92 -7.99 -6.66
CA PRO A 76 -31.53 -8.38 -7.93
C PRO A 76 -31.64 -7.26 -8.97
N ILE A 77 -31.17 -7.55 -10.18
CA ILE A 77 -31.17 -6.64 -11.34
C ILE A 77 -32.11 -7.10 -12.45
N TYR A 78 -32.89 -8.15 -12.23
CA TYR A 78 -33.75 -8.80 -13.22
C TYR A 78 -35.04 -8.01 -13.47
N PRO A 79 -35.68 -8.14 -14.64
CA PRO A 79 -37.00 -7.58 -14.89
C PRO A 79 -38.00 -7.93 -13.79
N SER A 80 -38.61 -6.93 -13.18
CA SER A 80 -39.50 -7.04 -12.04
C SER A 80 -40.56 -5.92 -12.13
N PRO A 81 -41.82 -6.19 -11.77
CA PRO A 81 -42.84 -5.15 -11.58
C PRO A 81 -42.59 -4.22 -10.37
N MET A 82 -41.51 -4.45 -9.63
CA MET A 82 -41.04 -3.68 -8.47
C MET A 82 -41.97 -3.76 -7.24
N ALA A 83 -42.75 -4.83 -7.12
CA ALA A 83 -43.56 -5.10 -5.93
C ALA A 83 -42.72 -5.47 -4.70
N ASP A 84 -41.45 -5.84 -4.89
CA ASP A 84 -40.43 -5.95 -3.83
C ASP A 84 -39.05 -5.52 -4.36
N PHE A 85 -39.01 -4.40 -5.09
CA PHE A 85 -37.79 -3.78 -5.61
C PHE A 85 -36.78 -4.72 -6.29
N GLY A 86 -37.26 -5.66 -7.11
CA GLY A 86 -36.41 -6.56 -7.90
C GLY A 86 -36.51 -8.03 -7.50
N TYR A 87 -37.02 -8.34 -6.30
CA TYR A 87 -37.19 -9.72 -5.82
C TYR A 87 -38.44 -10.41 -6.43
N ASP A 88 -39.41 -9.66 -6.95
CA ASP A 88 -40.54 -10.15 -7.74
C ASP A 88 -40.18 -10.30 -9.23
N ILE A 89 -39.42 -11.34 -9.59
CA ILE A 89 -38.80 -11.50 -10.92
C ILE A 89 -39.81 -11.95 -11.99
N SER A 90 -39.93 -11.21 -13.08
CA SER A 90 -40.77 -11.50 -14.25
C SER A 90 -40.02 -12.13 -15.44
N ASP A 91 -38.69 -12.04 -15.46
CA ASP A 91 -37.79 -12.77 -16.37
C ASP A 91 -36.44 -12.98 -15.66
N PHE A 92 -36.01 -14.24 -15.51
CA PHE A 92 -34.76 -14.59 -14.81
C PHE A 92 -33.49 -14.43 -15.67
N THR A 93 -33.62 -14.10 -16.95
CA THR A 93 -32.52 -14.15 -17.94
C THR A 93 -32.30 -12.84 -18.69
N ASP A 94 -32.83 -11.73 -18.18
CA ASP A 94 -32.61 -10.39 -18.73
C ASP A 94 -32.36 -9.38 -17.60
N ILE A 95 -32.15 -8.11 -17.95
CA ILE A 95 -31.90 -6.99 -17.04
C ILE A 95 -33.11 -6.06 -16.99
N HIS A 96 -33.47 -5.59 -15.79
CA HIS A 96 -34.55 -4.62 -15.64
C HIS A 96 -34.19 -3.30 -16.36
N PRO A 97 -35.11 -2.70 -17.14
CA PRO A 97 -34.81 -1.50 -17.92
C PRO A 97 -34.32 -0.29 -17.12
N SER A 98 -34.65 -0.18 -15.83
CA SER A 98 -34.13 0.90 -14.97
C SER A 98 -32.65 0.74 -14.59
N PHE A 99 -32.10 -0.48 -14.70
CA PHE A 99 -30.70 -0.75 -14.41
C PHE A 99 -29.85 -0.82 -15.68
N GLY A 100 -30.48 -1.03 -16.83
CA GLY A 100 -29.83 -1.03 -18.14
C GLY A 100 -30.28 -2.23 -18.98
N THR A 101 -29.32 -2.81 -19.70
CA THR A 101 -29.50 -3.90 -20.66
C THR A 101 -28.49 -5.01 -20.40
N LEU A 102 -28.71 -6.17 -21.01
CA LEU A 102 -27.75 -7.27 -20.96
C LEU A 102 -26.36 -6.89 -21.50
N ASP A 103 -26.27 -5.95 -22.43
CA ASP A 103 -24.98 -5.47 -22.94
C ASP A 103 -24.30 -4.50 -21.98
N ASP A 104 -25.04 -3.72 -21.18
CA ASP A 104 -24.47 -2.95 -20.06
C ASP A 104 -23.87 -3.91 -19.01
N PHE A 105 -24.59 -4.99 -18.70
CA PHE A 105 -24.10 -6.02 -17.78
C PHE A 105 -22.80 -6.67 -18.25
N LYS A 106 -22.71 -7.09 -19.52
CA LYS A 106 -21.49 -7.68 -20.08
C LYS A 106 -20.29 -6.73 -19.98
N ARG A 107 -20.49 -5.43 -20.23
CA ARG A 107 -19.43 -4.42 -20.09
C ARG A 107 -18.99 -4.26 -18.65
N MET A 108 -19.93 -4.27 -17.70
CA MET A 108 -19.62 -4.23 -16.27
C MET A 108 -18.78 -5.46 -15.85
N VAL A 109 -19.14 -6.66 -16.31
CA VAL A 109 -18.38 -7.90 -16.04
C VAL A 109 -16.99 -7.86 -16.66
N GLU A 110 -16.86 -7.34 -17.89
CA GLU A 110 -15.57 -7.17 -18.55
C GLU A 110 -14.67 -6.18 -17.78
N GLU A 111 -15.22 -5.06 -17.33
CA GLU A 111 -14.47 -4.07 -16.54
C GLU A 111 -14.08 -4.62 -15.15
N ALA A 112 -14.98 -5.34 -14.49
CA ALA A 112 -14.66 -6.02 -13.24
C ALA A 112 -13.48 -6.99 -13.43
N LYS A 113 -13.49 -7.77 -14.52
CA LYS A 113 -12.38 -8.67 -14.86
C LYS A 113 -11.07 -7.93 -15.10
N ASN A 114 -11.08 -6.78 -15.80
CA ASN A 114 -9.89 -5.94 -16.00
C ASN A 114 -9.29 -5.45 -14.67
N LEU A 115 -10.14 -5.15 -13.69
CA LEU A 115 -9.76 -4.73 -12.34
C LEU A 115 -9.49 -5.90 -11.38
N GLN A 116 -9.59 -7.15 -11.87
CA GLN A 116 -9.47 -8.38 -11.09
C GLN A 116 -10.50 -8.47 -9.94
N LEU A 117 -11.69 -7.92 -10.17
CA LEU A 117 -12.86 -8.06 -9.30
C LEU A 117 -13.73 -9.21 -9.80
N ARG A 118 -14.33 -9.94 -8.86
CA ARG A 118 -15.27 -11.03 -9.13
C ARG A 118 -16.71 -10.52 -9.03
N VAL A 119 -17.57 -10.95 -9.95
CA VAL A 119 -18.99 -10.54 -9.99
C VAL A 119 -19.87 -11.68 -9.51
N ILE A 120 -20.66 -11.43 -8.48
CA ILE A 120 -21.64 -12.37 -7.92
C ILE A 120 -23.05 -11.80 -8.16
N LEU A 121 -24.01 -12.67 -8.48
CA LEU A 121 -25.41 -12.27 -8.62
C LEU A 121 -26.27 -12.81 -7.48
N ASP A 122 -27.23 -12.03 -7.02
CA ASP A 122 -28.32 -12.53 -6.19
C ASP A 122 -29.27 -13.37 -7.04
N PHE A 123 -29.56 -14.58 -6.59
CA PHE A 123 -30.40 -15.57 -7.24
C PHE A 123 -31.57 -15.85 -6.30
N VAL A 124 -32.79 -15.56 -6.77
CA VAL A 124 -34.03 -15.67 -5.96
C VAL A 124 -34.86 -16.86 -6.47
N PRO A 125 -34.55 -18.09 -6.04
CA PRO A 125 -35.15 -19.31 -6.57
C PRO A 125 -36.60 -19.55 -6.15
N ASN A 126 -37.03 -19.02 -5.01
CA ASN A 126 -38.26 -19.46 -4.34
C ASN A 126 -39.54 -19.18 -5.14
N HIS A 127 -39.63 -17.99 -5.72
CA HIS A 127 -40.85 -17.48 -6.34
C HIS A 127 -40.51 -16.73 -7.62
N SER A 128 -41.52 -16.47 -8.45
CA SER A 128 -41.45 -15.47 -9.52
C SER A 128 -42.54 -14.42 -9.32
N SER A 129 -42.56 -13.39 -10.16
CA SER A 129 -43.70 -12.47 -10.26
C SER A 129 -44.96 -13.20 -10.77
N ASP A 130 -46.14 -12.75 -10.32
CA ASP A 130 -47.44 -13.09 -10.92
C ASP A 130 -47.61 -12.56 -12.36
N GLU A 131 -46.74 -11.64 -12.79
CA GLU A 131 -46.64 -11.15 -14.16
C GLU A 131 -45.66 -11.97 -15.02
N HIS A 132 -44.96 -12.96 -14.45
CA HIS A 132 -44.09 -13.86 -15.19
C HIS A 132 -44.93 -14.76 -16.12
N GLU A 133 -44.40 -15.02 -17.32
CA GLU A 133 -45.04 -15.92 -18.29
C GLU A 133 -45.32 -17.33 -17.74
N TRP A 134 -44.49 -17.85 -16.83
CA TRP A 134 -44.73 -19.14 -16.19
C TRP A 134 -46.02 -19.12 -15.37
N PHE A 135 -46.26 -18.07 -14.58
CA PHE A 135 -47.47 -17.96 -13.76
C PHE A 135 -48.72 -17.80 -14.62
N LYS A 136 -48.69 -16.93 -15.63
CA LYS A 136 -49.82 -16.75 -16.57
C LYS A 136 -50.21 -18.05 -17.27
N LYS A 137 -49.21 -18.83 -17.71
CA LYS A 137 -49.41 -20.16 -18.31
C LYS A 137 -49.94 -21.17 -17.30
N SER A 138 -49.43 -21.12 -16.07
CA SER A 138 -49.92 -21.95 -14.97
C SER A 138 -51.39 -21.66 -14.66
N VAL A 139 -51.80 -20.39 -14.50
CA VAL A 139 -53.20 -19.99 -14.27
C VAL A 139 -54.15 -20.62 -15.30
N LYS A 140 -53.74 -20.64 -16.57
CA LYS A 140 -54.51 -21.22 -17.69
C LYS A 140 -54.40 -22.73 -17.84
N ARG A 141 -53.60 -23.39 -17.01
CA ARG A 141 -53.27 -24.82 -17.11
C ARG A 141 -52.69 -25.19 -18.48
N GLU A 142 -51.81 -24.34 -19.01
CA GLU A 142 -51.09 -24.70 -20.24
C GLU A 142 -50.14 -25.87 -19.97
N THR A 143 -50.13 -26.86 -20.88
CA THR A 143 -49.38 -28.10 -20.72
C THR A 143 -47.90 -27.83 -20.44
N GLY A 144 -47.40 -28.42 -19.34
CA GLY A 144 -46.03 -28.23 -18.85
C GLY A 144 -45.90 -27.16 -17.76
N PHE A 145 -46.86 -26.25 -17.60
CA PHE A 145 -46.87 -25.19 -16.58
C PHE A 145 -47.96 -25.39 -15.51
N GLU A 146 -48.82 -26.38 -15.67
CA GLU A 146 -49.96 -26.67 -14.78
C GLU A 146 -49.55 -26.71 -13.29
N ASP A 147 -48.43 -27.36 -12.99
CA ASP A 147 -47.90 -27.55 -11.63
C ASP A 147 -46.54 -26.83 -11.44
N PHE A 148 -46.29 -25.74 -12.18
CA PHE A 148 -45.08 -24.91 -11.98
C PHE A 148 -45.09 -24.16 -10.66
N TYR A 149 -46.27 -23.87 -10.12
CA TYR A 149 -46.49 -23.19 -8.83
C TYR A 149 -47.31 -24.09 -7.90
N VAL A 150 -47.28 -23.77 -6.61
CA VAL A 150 -48.06 -24.48 -5.61
C VAL A 150 -49.52 -24.01 -5.66
N TRP A 151 -50.40 -24.86 -6.19
CA TRP A 151 -51.85 -24.62 -6.27
C TRP A 151 -52.62 -25.57 -5.37
N HIS A 152 -53.66 -25.06 -4.71
CA HIS A 152 -54.53 -25.86 -3.87
C HIS A 152 -56.00 -25.44 -3.96
N ASP A 153 -56.90 -26.41 -3.81
CA ASP A 153 -58.33 -26.17 -3.70
C ASP A 153 -58.66 -25.47 -2.36
N PRO A 154 -59.80 -24.73 -2.27
CA PRO A 154 -60.26 -24.20 -0.99
C PRO A 154 -60.48 -25.32 0.02
N LYS A 155 -60.54 -24.95 1.30
CA LYS A 155 -60.83 -25.91 2.38
C LYS A 155 -62.10 -26.73 2.05
N PRO A 156 -62.09 -28.07 2.23
CA PRO A 156 -63.22 -28.92 1.86
C PRO A 156 -64.55 -28.44 2.45
N GLY A 157 -65.55 -28.23 1.60
CA GLY A 157 -66.88 -27.73 2.00
C GLY A 157 -67.03 -26.21 2.06
N THR A 158 -66.01 -25.46 1.62
CA THR A 158 -66.02 -24.00 1.53
C THR A 158 -65.76 -23.54 0.10
N ASP A 159 -66.19 -22.32 -0.26
CA ASP A 159 -65.99 -21.79 -1.61
C ASP A 159 -64.73 -20.91 -1.73
N ARG A 160 -64.29 -20.26 -0.64
CA ARG A 160 -63.18 -19.30 -0.62
C ARG A 160 -62.41 -19.24 0.72
N GLU A 161 -62.39 -20.32 1.50
CA GLU A 161 -61.50 -20.37 2.66
C GLU A 161 -60.13 -20.98 2.26
N PRO A 162 -59.01 -20.37 2.68
CA PRO A 162 -57.67 -20.91 2.45
C PRO A 162 -57.54 -22.37 2.91
N PRO A 163 -56.66 -23.16 2.28
CA PRO A 163 -56.55 -24.60 2.55
C PRO A 163 -56.07 -24.92 3.98
N ASN A 164 -55.28 -24.02 4.58
CA ASN A 164 -54.77 -24.12 5.93
C ASN A 164 -54.54 -22.72 6.54
N ASN A 165 -54.00 -22.67 7.76
CA ASN A 165 -53.74 -21.44 8.51
C ASN A 165 -52.40 -20.74 8.21
N TRP A 166 -51.67 -21.12 7.15
CA TRP A 166 -50.35 -20.55 6.88
C TRP A 166 -50.41 -19.04 6.65
N VAL A 167 -49.39 -18.35 7.19
CA VAL A 167 -49.24 -16.90 7.13
C VAL A 167 -47.98 -16.55 6.35
N ALA A 168 -48.06 -15.48 5.54
CA ALA A 168 -46.92 -14.97 4.80
C ALA A 168 -45.88 -14.36 5.74
N ALA A 169 -44.64 -14.26 5.27
CA ALA A 169 -43.48 -13.77 6.01
C ALA A 169 -43.66 -12.34 6.54
N TRP A 170 -44.40 -11.49 5.84
CA TRP A 170 -44.64 -10.10 6.27
C TRP A 170 -45.94 -9.96 7.05
N TYR A 171 -47.07 -10.24 6.41
CA TYR A 171 -48.39 -10.13 7.03
C TYR A 171 -49.45 -10.81 6.17
N GLY A 172 -50.45 -11.41 6.80
CA GLY A 172 -51.62 -11.98 6.11
C GLY A 172 -51.49 -13.46 5.78
N SER A 173 -52.52 -14.01 5.13
CA SER A 173 -52.49 -15.42 4.69
C SER A 173 -51.42 -15.62 3.62
N ALA A 174 -50.76 -16.78 3.63
CA ALA A 174 -49.85 -17.20 2.55
C ALA A 174 -50.58 -17.70 1.29
N TRP A 175 -51.92 -17.62 1.25
CA TRP A 175 -52.72 -18.14 0.15
C TRP A 175 -53.59 -17.05 -0.48
N GLU A 176 -53.44 -16.86 -1.79
CA GLU A 176 -54.26 -15.91 -2.55
C GLU A 176 -55.15 -16.65 -3.57
N TRP A 177 -56.43 -16.27 -3.62
CA TRP A 177 -57.40 -16.88 -4.51
C TRP A 177 -57.26 -16.36 -5.94
N ASN A 178 -57.11 -17.26 -6.91
CA ASN A 178 -57.13 -16.90 -8.33
C ASN A 178 -58.51 -17.15 -8.96
N ASP A 179 -59.16 -16.08 -9.41
CA ASP A 179 -60.52 -16.15 -9.97
C ASP A 179 -60.62 -16.85 -11.33
N GLU A 180 -59.54 -16.98 -12.10
CA GLU A 180 -59.54 -17.69 -13.38
C GLU A 180 -59.34 -19.19 -13.16
N ARG A 181 -58.33 -19.57 -12.35
CA ARG A 181 -57.98 -20.97 -12.08
C ARG A 181 -58.91 -21.66 -11.09
N LYS A 182 -59.65 -20.88 -10.29
CA LYS A 182 -60.55 -21.34 -9.22
C LYS A 182 -59.83 -22.16 -8.14
N GLN A 183 -58.60 -21.73 -7.80
CA GLN A 183 -57.75 -22.34 -6.78
C GLN A 183 -56.97 -21.24 -6.05
N PHE A 184 -56.48 -21.55 -4.86
CA PHE A 184 -55.47 -20.74 -4.17
C PHE A 184 -54.08 -21.06 -4.71
N TYR A 185 -53.22 -20.05 -4.83
CA TYR A 185 -51.79 -20.24 -4.99
C TYR A 185 -51.06 -19.82 -3.72
N LEU A 186 -49.95 -20.51 -3.41
CA LEU A 186 -49.08 -20.17 -2.30
C LEU A 186 -48.22 -18.94 -2.66
N HIS A 187 -48.04 -18.06 -1.69
CA HIS A 187 -47.04 -17.00 -1.70
C HIS A 187 -46.47 -16.84 -0.29
N GLN A 188 -45.18 -17.13 -0.10
CA GLN A 188 -44.55 -16.98 1.22
C GLN A 188 -44.27 -15.52 1.55
N PHE A 189 -44.18 -14.65 0.54
CA PHE A 189 -43.89 -13.22 0.68
C PHE A 189 -45.07 -12.37 0.19
N HIS A 190 -44.87 -11.47 -0.77
CA HIS A 190 -45.96 -10.70 -1.36
C HIS A 190 -46.88 -11.59 -2.18
N LYS A 191 -48.18 -11.27 -2.26
CA LYS A 191 -49.12 -11.97 -3.15
C LYS A 191 -48.75 -11.90 -4.64
N LYS A 192 -47.88 -10.96 -5.03
CA LYS A 192 -47.31 -10.86 -6.38
C LYS A 192 -46.07 -11.75 -6.57
N GLN A 193 -45.67 -12.51 -5.56
CA GLN A 193 -44.56 -13.46 -5.57
C GLN A 193 -45.10 -14.89 -5.36
N PRO A 194 -45.86 -15.45 -6.32
CA PRO A 194 -46.29 -16.85 -6.24
C PRO A 194 -45.10 -17.82 -6.19
N ASP A 195 -45.19 -18.76 -5.27
CA ASP A 195 -44.14 -19.73 -4.96
C ASP A 195 -44.06 -20.85 -6.00
N LEU A 196 -42.84 -21.13 -6.45
CA LEU A 196 -42.54 -22.18 -7.40
C LEU A 196 -42.59 -23.55 -6.73
N ASN A 197 -43.13 -24.54 -7.43
CA ASN A 197 -43.23 -25.89 -6.90
C ASN A 197 -41.92 -26.66 -7.11
N TYR A 198 -41.01 -26.64 -6.14
CA TYR A 198 -39.74 -27.37 -6.21
C TYR A 198 -39.85 -28.89 -6.19
N ARG A 199 -41.04 -29.45 -5.95
CA ARG A 199 -41.29 -30.89 -6.13
C ARG A 199 -41.53 -31.25 -7.61
N ASN A 200 -41.70 -30.25 -8.47
CA ASN A 200 -41.75 -30.43 -9.92
C ASN A 200 -40.33 -30.47 -10.50
N PRO A 201 -39.88 -31.59 -11.09
CA PRO A 201 -38.52 -31.70 -11.63
C PRO A 201 -38.24 -30.73 -12.78
N VAL A 202 -39.29 -30.25 -13.48
CA VAL A 202 -39.13 -29.24 -14.53
C VAL A 202 -38.73 -27.89 -13.95
N VAL A 203 -39.29 -27.50 -12.79
CA VAL A 203 -38.92 -26.28 -12.07
C VAL A 203 -37.46 -26.35 -11.62
N VAL A 204 -37.07 -27.47 -10.99
CA VAL A 204 -35.68 -27.71 -10.56
C VAL A 204 -34.71 -27.58 -11.74
N GLN A 205 -35.02 -28.21 -12.87
CA GLN A 205 -34.15 -28.15 -14.04
C GLN A 205 -34.10 -26.75 -14.66
N THR A 206 -35.24 -26.06 -14.76
CA THR A 206 -35.32 -24.69 -15.27
C THR A 206 -34.44 -23.74 -14.45
N MET A 207 -34.46 -23.85 -13.13
CA MET A 207 -33.64 -23.02 -12.25
C MET A 207 -32.15 -23.32 -12.35
N LYS A 208 -31.77 -24.59 -12.59
CA LYS A 208 -30.38 -24.94 -12.91
C LYS A 208 -29.94 -24.37 -14.26
N GLU A 209 -30.85 -24.15 -15.20
CA GLU A 209 -30.56 -23.51 -16.49
C GLU A 209 -30.38 -22.00 -16.34
N VAL A 210 -31.15 -21.35 -15.48
CA VAL A 210 -30.94 -19.93 -15.11
C VAL A 210 -29.52 -19.72 -14.54
N LEU A 211 -29.06 -20.57 -13.63
CA LEU A 211 -27.69 -20.49 -13.11
C LEU A 211 -26.65 -20.60 -14.24
N ARG A 212 -26.81 -21.55 -15.17
CA ARG A 212 -25.88 -21.72 -16.30
C ARG A 212 -25.86 -20.51 -17.23
N PHE A 213 -27.02 -19.93 -17.52
CA PHE A 213 -27.11 -18.73 -18.35
C PHE A 213 -26.23 -17.59 -17.81
N TRP A 214 -26.29 -17.32 -16.51
CA TRP A 214 -25.47 -16.26 -15.91
C TRP A 214 -23.99 -16.63 -15.79
N LEU A 215 -23.68 -17.91 -15.55
CA LEU A 215 -22.29 -18.40 -15.58
C LEU A 215 -21.66 -18.25 -16.98
N ASP A 216 -22.43 -18.47 -18.05
CA ASP A 216 -22.00 -18.27 -19.44
C ASP A 216 -21.68 -16.79 -19.74
N LEU A 217 -22.31 -15.87 -19.01
CA LEU A 217 -22.05 -14.42 -19.09
C LEU A 217 -20.87 -13.96 -18.22
N GLY A 218 -20.17 -14.88 -17.55
CA GLY A 218 -18.93 -14.60 -16.82
C GLY A 218 -19.10 -14.37 -15.32
N VAL A 219 -20.29 -14.60 -14.76
CA VAL A 219 -20.53 -14.53 -13.30
C VAL A 219 -19.64 -15.53 -12.54
N ASP A 220 -19.13 -15.12 -11.38
CA ASP A 220 -18.22 -15.88 -10.53
C ASP A 220 -18.90 -16.60 -9.36
N GLY A 221 -20.22 -16.44 -9.23
CA GLY A 221 -20.99 -17.18 -8.24
C GLY A 221 -22.35 -16.55 -7.97
N PHE A 222 -23.05 -17.13 -7.01
CA PHE A 222 -24.40 -16.71 -6.66
C PHE A 222 -24.58 -16.61 -5.15
N ARG A 223 -25.26 -15.55 -4.74
CA ARG A 223 -25.97 -15.49 -3.47
C ARG A 223 -27.37 -16.04 -3.70
N VAL A 224 -27.81 -17.01 -2.90
CA VAL A 224 -29.13 -17.60 -3.01
C VAL A 224 -30.01 -17.01 -1.92
N ASP A 225 -31.07 -16.34 -2.33
CA ASP A 225 -32.03 -15.65 -1.47
C ASP A 225 -33.18 -16.58 -1.03
N ALA A 226 -33.79 -16.26 0.12
CA ALA A 226 -34.99 -16.94 0.64
C ALA A 226 -34.89 -18.48 0.70
N VAL A 227 -33.70 -19.04 0.88
CA VAL A 227 -33.45 -20.49 0.81
C VAL A 227 -34.36 -21.30 1.75
N PRO A 228 -34.60 -20.92 3.02
CA PRO A 228 -35.44 -21.69 3.94
C PRO A 228 -36.86 -22.01 3.46
N TRP A 229 -37.38 -21.24 2.50
CA TRP A 229 -38.78 -21.25 2.09
C TRP A 229 -39.09 -22.18 0.89
N LEU A 230 -38.06 -22.79 0.27
CA LEU A 230 -38.19 -23.49 -1.03
C LEU A 230 -39.17 -24.68 -1.07
N PHE A 231 -39.39 -25.32 0.07
CA PHE A 231 -40.23 -26.51 0.16
C PHE A 231 -41.15 -26.40 1.35
N GLU A 232 -42.38 -26.90 1.18
CA GLU A 232 -43.34 -27.08 2.25
C GLU A 232 -43.66 -28.56 2.48
N THR A 233 -44.20 -28.88 3.65
CA THR A 233 -44.65 -30.22 4.01
C THR A 233 -45.84 -30.66 3.14
N ILE A 234 -45.73 -31.87 2.58
CA ILE A 234 -46.79 -32.49 1.77
C ILE A 234 -48.06 -32.69 2.62
N GLY A 235 -49.20 -32.37 2.02
CA GLY A 235 -50.51 -32.50 2.67
C GLY A 235 -51.00 -31.21 3.34
N PHE A 236 -50.17 -30.15 3.32
CA PHE A 236 -50.56 -28.79 3.69
C PHE A 236 -51.23 -28.68 5.09
N PRO A 237 -50.67 -29.29 6.16
CA PRO A 237 -51.27 -29.22 7.49
C PRO A 237 -51.25 -27.80 8.07
N ASP A 238 -52.18 -27.51 8.98
CA ASP A 238 -52.14 -26.27 9.79
C ASP A 238 -50.85 -26.24 10.64
N GLU A 239 -50.18 -25.09 10.70
CA GLU A 239 -49.06 -24.83 11.60
C GLU A 239 -49.55 -24.69 13.05
N PRO A 240 -48.76 -25.15 14.04
CA PRO A 240 -49.08 -24.97 15.45
C PRO A 240 -48.87 -23.52 15.91
N LEU A 241 -49.60 -23.09 16.94
CA LEU A 241 -49.46 -21.76 17.54
C LEU A 241 -48.09 -21.58 18.22
N SER A 242 -47.47 -20.41 18.06
CA SER A 242 -46.20 -20.04 18.72
C SER A 242 -46.38 -19.75 20.21
N GLY A 243 -47.44 -19.01 20.54
CA GLY A 243 -47.66 -18.35 21.83
C GLY A 243 -47.09 -16.93 21.94
N GLU A 244 -46.49 -16.38 20.87
CA GLU A 244 -45.77 -15.10 20.88
C GLU A 244 -46.59 -13.90 20.39
N SER A 245 -47.62 -14.15 19.57
CA SER A 245 -48.57 -13.14 19.11
C SER A 245 -50.02 -13.60 19.29
N SER A 246 -50.93 -12.63 19.40
CA SER A 246 -52.38 -12.86 19.40
C SER A 246 -53.05 -12.50 18.07
N ASP A 247 -52.31 -11.90 17.15
CA ASP A 247 -52.78 -11.55 15.81
C ASP A 247 -52.60 -12.74 14.86
N PRO A 248 -53.69 -13.37 14.37
CA PRO A 248 -53.60 -14.55 13.50
C PRO A 248 -52.98 -14.29 12.13
N LEU A 249 -52.78 -13.03 11.74
CA LEU A 249 -52.16 -12.66 10.46
C LEU A 249 -50.67 -12.31 10.61
N SER A 250 -50.15 -12.27 11.83
CA SER A 250 -48.74 -12.02 12.12
C SER A 250 -47.92 -13.29 11.94
N GLN A 251 -46.72 -13.18 11.34
CA GLN A 251 -45.76 -14.28 11.26
C GLN A 251 -45.47 -14.88 12.65
N ASN A 252 -45.42 -14.06 13.71
CA ASN A 252 -45.16 -14.51 15.08
C ASN A 252 -46.34 -15.26 15.71
N TYR A 253 -47.45 -15.50 15.00
CA TYR A 253 -48.60 -16.27 15.51
C TYR A 253 -48.36 -17.78 15.51
N LEU A 254 -47.56 -18.28 14.58
CA LEU A 254 -47.37 -19.70 14.30
C LEU A 254 -45.91 -20.10 14.51
N ARG A 255 -45.67 -21.40 14.77
CA ARG A 255 -44.34 -22.01 14.64
C ARG A 255 -44.27 -22.63 13.27
N HIS A 256 -43.40 -22.12 12.42
CA HIS A 256 -43.32 -22.47 11.00
C HIS A 256 -42.53 -23.76 10.77
N ILE A 257 -43.04 -24.90 11.23
CA ILE A 257 -42.35 -26.20 11.11
C ILE A 257 -42.67 -26.93 9.81
N TYR A 258 -43.73 -26.51 9.11
CA TYR A 258 -44.18 -27.11 7.86
C TYR A 258 -43.83 -26.26 6.62
N THR A 259 -43.47 -24.99 6.82
CA THR A 259 -43.21 -24.01 5.76
C THR A 259 -41.77 -23.50 5.69
N LEU A 260 -40.95 -23.74 6.73
CA LEU A 260 -39.53 -23.38 6.77
C LEU A 260 -38.62 -24.58 6.95
N ASP A 261 -37.38 -24.45 6.46
CA ASP A 261 -36.24 -25.31 6.76
C ASP A 261 -36.52 -26.82 6.54
N GLN A 262 -37.33 -27.15 5.54
CA GLN A 262 -37.59 -28.54 5.21
C GLN A 262 -36.29 -29.23 4.75
N PRO A 263 -36.06 -30.51 5.07
CA PRO A 263 -34.80 -31.19 4.72
C PRO A 263 -34.44 -31.12 3.22
N GLU A 264 -35.44 -31.12 2.34
CA GLU A 264 -35.25 -30.99 0.88
C GLU A 264 -34.67 -29.65 0.45
N THR A 265 -34.86 -28.59 1.23
CA THR A 265 -34.25 -27.27 1.00
C THR A 265 -32.73 -27.37 0.97
N VAL A 266 -32.15 -28.08 1.93
CA VAL A 266 -30.70 -28.27 2.02
C VAL A 266 -30.19 -29.16 0.89
N ASP A 267 -30.95 -30.20 0.52
CA ASP A 267 -30.61 -31.05 -0.64
C ASP A 267 -30.55 -30.24 -1.95
N MET A 268 -31.45 -29.28 -2.14
CA MET A 268 -31.44 -28.42 -3.33
C MET A 268 -30.18 -27.56 -3.42
N VAL A 269 -29.68 -27.06 -2.29
CA VAL A 269 -28.40 -26.35 -2.23
C VAL A 269 -27.24 -27.24 -2.68
N TYR A 270 -27.21 -28.51 -2.28
CA TYR A 270 -26.20 -29.45 -2.77
C TYR A 270 -26.30 -29.65 -4.29
N GLN A 271 -27.51 -29.74 -4.83
CA GLN A 271 -27.72 -29.85 -6.28
C GLN A 271 -27.26 -28.60 -7.04
N TRP A 272 -27.45 -27.40 -6.49
CA TRP A 272 -26.91 -26.18 -7.10
C TRP A 272 -25.39 -26.12 -7.00
N ARG A 273 -24.81 -26.55 -5.87
CA ARG A 273 -23.36 -26.66 -5.72
C ARG A 273 -22.76 -27.58 -6.78
N GLU A 274 -23.39 -28.72 -7.05
CA GLU A 274 -22.99 -29.64 -8.12
C GLU A 274 -23.02 -29.00 -9.51
N VAL A 275 -24.01 -28.14 -9.82
CA VAL A 275 -24.04 -27.40 -11.08
C VAL A 275 -22.80 -26.51 -11.21
N MET A 276 -22.40 -25.84 -10.14
CA MET A 276 -21.25 -24.93 -10.12
C MET A 276 -19.92 -25.68 -10.24
N ASP A 277 -19.76 -26.79 -9.52
CA ASP A 277 -18.57 -27.63 -9.61
C ASP A 277 -18.44 -28.31 -10.98
N GLN A 278 -19.57 -28.75 -11.56
CA GLN A 278 -19.62 -29.28 -12.92
C GLN A 278 -19.27 -28.21 -13.94
N TYR A 279 -19.82 -27.00 -13.83
CA TYR A 279 -19.50 -25.89 -14.73
C TYR A 279 -18.01 -25.55 -14.71
N LYS A 280 -17.42 -25.43 -13.50
CA LYS A 280 -15.98 -25.23 -13.31
C LYS A 280 -15.16 -26.28 -14.05
N THR A 281 -15.56 -27.55 -13.94
CA THR A 281 -14.86 -28.69 -14.55
C THR A 281 -14.99 -28.66 -16.07
N ASP A 282 -16.20 -28.48 -16.59
CA ASP A 282 -16.48 -28.52 -18.04
C ASP A 282 -15.86 -27.34 -18.79
N HIS A 283 -15.75 -26.17 -18.16
CA HIS A 283 -15.26 -24.94 -18.77
C HIS A 283 -13.84 -24.57 -18.34
N ASN A 284 -13.21 -25.39 -17.48
CA ASN A 284 -11.87 -25.15 -16.93
C ASN A 284 -11.69 -23.72 -16.36
N THR A 285 -12.63 -23.29 -15.51
CA THR A 285 -12.60 -21.96 -14.89
C THR A 285 -12.09 -22.02 -13.45
N THR A 286 -11.91 -20.84 -12.83
CA THR A 286 -11.77 -20.75 -11.37
C THR A 286 -13.05 -21.19 -10.67
N THR A 287 -12.96 -21.45 -9.36
CA THR A 287 -14.11 -21.81 -8.52
C THR A 287 -15.21 -20.78 -8.62
N LYS A 288 -16.45 -21.26 -8.75
CA LYS A 288 -17.67 -20.48 -8.70
C LYS A 288 -18.27 -20.62 -7.31
N VAL A 289 -18.52 -19.50 -6.62
CA VAL A 289 -18.89 -19.53 -5.19
C VAL A 289 -20.41 -19.55 -5.00
N LEU A 290 -20.92 -20.47 -4.19
CA LEU A 290 -22.32 -20.50 -3.76
C LEU A 290 -22.40 -19.95 -2.34
N MET A 291 -23.25 -18.93 -2.16
CA MET A 291 -23.49 -18.25 -0.89
C MET A 291 -24.99 -18.40 -0.60
N THR A 292 -25.39 -18.77 0.61
CA THR A 292 -26.81 -19.01 0.92
C THR A 292 -27.29 -18.09 2.03
N GLU A 293 -28.37 -17.37 1.77
CA GLU A 293 -29.09 -16.61 2.79
C GLU A 293 -30.08 -17.54 3.51
N ALA A 294 -29.85 -17.76 4.81
CA ALA A 294 -30.78 -18.47 5.67
C ALA A 294 -30.82 -17.82 7.05
N TRP A 295 -31.96 -17.25 7.42
CA TRP A 295 -32.23 -16.73 8.77
C TRP A 295 -32.72 -17.85 9.70
N SER A 296 -31.98 -18.96 9.72
CA SER A 296 -32.35 -20.20 10.41
C SER A 296 -31.50 -20.43 11.67
N ALA A 297 -31.90 -21.39 12.49
CA ALA A 297 -31.10 -21.83 13.63
C ALA A 297 -29.75 -22.43 13.19
N LEU A 298 -28.72 -22.31 14.04
CA LEU A 298 -27.34 -22.70 13.69
C LEU A 298 -27.19 -24.19 13.35
N ASP A 299 -28.03 -25.06 13.93
CA ASP A 299 -28.07 -26.49 13.62
C ASP A 299 -28.55 -26.77 12.19
N VAL A 300 -29.52 -25.98 11.69
CA VAL A 300 -29.91 -25.99 10.28
C VAL A 300 -28.80 -25.39 9.43
N VAL A 301 -28.26 -24.23 9.80
CA VAL A 301 -27.23 -23.54 9.01
C VAL A 301 -26.00 -24.41 8.79
N LYS A 302 -25.60 -25.18 9.82
CA LYS A 302 -24.50 -26.14 9.75
C LYS A 302 -24.67 -27.16 8.62
N THR A 303 -25.88 -27.57 8.30
CA THR A 303 -26.15 -28.55 7.24
C THR A 303 -25.91 -27.99 5.83
N TYR A 304 -25.91 -26.66 5.63
CA TYR A 304 -25.63 -26.08 4.31
C TYR A 304 -24.17 -26.25 3.86
N PHE A 305 -23.21 -26.46 4.77
CA PHE A 305 -21.80 -26.66 4.40
C PHE A 305 -21.57 -27.99 3.69
N ASN A 306 -22.02 -29.09 4.30
CA ASN A 306 -21.93 -30.43 3.77
C ASN A 306 -22.87 -31.40 4.50
N ASP A 307 -23.21 -32.50 3.84
CA ASP A 307 -23.96 -33.59 4.47
C ASP A 307 -23.06 -34.55 5.27
N SER A 308 -23.66 -35.54 5.92
CA SER A 308 -22.93 -36.56 6.71
C SER A 308 -22.04 -37.50 5.87
N ASN A 309 -22.21 -37.54 4.54
CA ASN A 309 -21.38 -38.27 3.60
C ASN A 309 -20.35 -37.34 2.90
N ASN A 310 -20.20 -36.10 3.39
CA ASN A 310 -19.32 -35.07 2.84
C ASN A 310 -19.69 -34.58 1.43
N ARG A 311 -20.96 -34.73 1.01
CA ARG A 311 -21.51 -34.05 -0.16
C ARG A 311 -21.45 -32.55 0.09
N GLN A 312 -20.82 -31.81 -0.82
CA GLN A 312 -20.53 -30.39 -0.63
C GLN A 312 -21.78 -29.54 -0.89
N GLY A 313 -22.00 -28.54 -0.04
CA GLY A 313 -23.02 -27.52 -0.23
C GLY A 313 -22.44 -26.13 -0.41
N SER A 314 -23.12 -25.16 0.18
CA SER A 314 -22.77 -23.74 0.15
C SER A 314 -21.35 -23.55 0.68
N GLN A 315 -20.49 -22.90 -0.10
CA GLN A 315 -19.18 -22.47 0.38
C GLN A 315 -19.32 -21.43 1.49
N MET A 316 -20.37 -20.60 1.41
CA MET A 316 -20.61 -19.54 2.36
C MET A 316 -22.09 -19.39 2.73
N PRO A 317 -22.61 -20.22 3.65
CA PRO A 317 -23.85 -19.87 4.33
C PRO A 317 -23.63 -18.61 5.16
N PHE A 318 -24.41 -17.57 4.92
CA PHE A 318 -24.17 -16.27 5.52
C PHE A 318 -24.31 -16.30 7.04
N ASN A 319 -23.32 -15.73 7.71
CA ASN A 319 -23.31 -15.57 9.16
C ASN A 319 -24.00 -14.28 9.57
N PHE A 320 -25.31 -14.35 9.84
CA PHE A 320 -26.06 -13.21 10.36
C PHE A 320 -26.06 -13.09 11.89
N GLN A 321 -25.27 -13.90 12.61
CA GLN A 321 -25.33 -13.92 14.08
C GLN A 321 -24.94 -12.57 14.71
N LEU A 322 -23.98 -11.85 14.10
CA LEU A 322 -23.62 -10.49 14.53
C LEU A 322 -24.74 -9.47 14.33
N ILE A 323 -25.65 -9.70 13.40
CA ILE A 323 -26.83 -8.85 13.14
C ILE A 323 -27.97 -9.22 14.09
N LEU A 324 -28.21 -10.53 14.29
CA LEU A 324 -29.36 -11.04 15.03
C LEU A 324 -29.21 -10.95 16.56
N ARG A 325 -27.98 -11.08 17.07
CA ARG A 325 -27.73 -11.30 18.50
C ARG A 325 -26.98 -10.17 19.18
N LEU A 326 -26.58 -9.15 18.43
CA LEU A 326 -25.88 -7.99 18.96
C LEU A 326 -26.61 -6.69 18.64
N ASP A 327 -26.61 -5.79 19.61
CA ASP A 327 -27.22 -4.47 19.59
C ASP A 327 -26.37 -3.48 20.41
N MET A 328 -26.84 -2.24 20.54
CA MET A 328 -26.19 -1.20 21.35
C MET A 328 -26.06 -1.51 22.85
N ASN A 329 -26.73 -2.56 23.37
CA ASN A 329 -26.67 -2.96 24.78
C ASN A 329 -25.70 -4.13 25.02
N SER A 330 -25.14 -4.68 23.96
CA SER A 330 -24.28 -5.87 24.00
C SER A 330 -22.92 -5.57 24.62
N LYS A 331 -22.41 -6.49 25.43
CA LYS A 331 -21.10 -6.40 26.09
C LYS A 331 -20.06 -7.25 25.36
N ALA A 332 -18.78 -7.06 25.69
CA ALA A 332 -17.69 -7.87 25.12
C ALA A 332 -17.88 -9.39 25.28
N THR A 333 -18.53 -9.84 26.35
CA THR A 333 -18.89 -11.26 26.55
C THR A 333 -19.89 -11.77 25.53
N ASP A 334 -20.84 -10.93 25.12
CA ASP A 334 -21.88 -11.29 24.16
C ASP A 334 -21.26 -11.41 22.76
N PHE A 335 -20.38 -10.46 22.39
CA PHE A 335 -19.58 -10.55 21.17
C PHE A 335 -18.77 -11.84 21.10
N LYS A 336 -18.02 -12.15 22.16
CA LYS A 336 -17.25 -13.39 22.22
C LYS A 336 -18.14 -14.62 22.08
N SER A 337 -19.27 -14.68 22.79
CA SER A 337 -20.21 -15.80 22.70
C SER A 337 -20.77 -15.98 21.29
N VAL A 338 -21.11 -14.89 20.61
CA VAL A 338 -21.61 -14.91 19.23
C VAL A 338 -20.53 -15.41 18.27
N ILE A 339 -19.32 -14.86 18.36
CA ILE A 339 -18.17 -15.26 17.53
C ILE A 339 -17.83 -16.74 17.72
N ASP A 340 -17.72 -17.18 18.97
CA ASP A 340 -17.39 -18.57 19.30
C ASP A 340 -18.48 -19.54 18.80
N SER A 341 -19.76 -19.18 18.93
CA SER A 341 -20.88 -20.02 18.46
C SER A 341 -20.87 -20.24 16.95
N TRP A 342 -20.39 -19.27 16.17
CA TRP A 342 -20.23 -19.44 14.73
C TRP A 342 -19.04 -20.36 14.41
N LEU A 343 -17.88 -20.10 15.03
CA LEU A 343 -16.67 -20.90 14.82
C LEU A 343 -16.86 -22.37 15.22
N GLU A 344 -17.73 -22.66 16.20
CA GLU A 344 -18.05 -24.03 16.62
C GLU A 344 -18.82 -24.83 15.55
N ILE A 345 -19.66 -24.17 14.75
CA ILE A 345 -20.47 -24.87 13.73
C ILE A 345 -19.77 -25.00 12.38
N VAL A 346 -18.76 -24.16 12.08
CA VAL A 346 -17.98 -24.23 10.83
C VAL A 346 -17.19 -25.56 10.80
N PRO A 347 -17.47 -26.47 9.86
CA PRO A 347 -16.80 -27.76 9.81
C PRO A 347 -15.32 -27.64 9.42
N PRO A 348 -14.44 -28.57 9.84
CA PRO A 348 -13.06 -28.60 9.39
C PRO A 348 -12.95 -28.62 7.86
N GLY A 349 -12.06 -27.81 7.30
CA GLY A 349 -11.89 -27.66 5.85
C GLY A 349 -12.81 -26.63 5.19
N HIS A 350 -13.73 -26.01 5.96
CA HIS A 350 -14.51 -24.86 5.53
C HIS A 350 -13.96 -23.55 6.12
N THR A 351 -14.43 -22.43 5.57
CA THR A 351 -13.99 -21.10 5.97
C THR A 351 -15.15 -20.33 6.60
N ALA A 352 -14.89 -19.67 7.74
CA ALA A 352 -15.87 -18.80 8.40
C ALA A 352 -16.10 -17.50 7.61
N ASN A 353 -17.30 -16.91 7.70
CA ASN A 353 -17.58 -15.57 7.17
C ASN A 353 -18.24 -14.70 8.25
N TRP A 354 -18.17 -13.38 8.04
CA TRP A 354 -18.63 -12.37 9.00
C TRP A 354 -19.41 -11.28 8.28
N VAL A 355 -20.71 -11.15 8.58
CA VAL A 355 -21.60 -10.14 8.00
C VAL A 355 -21.97 -9.11 9.05
N LEU A 356 -21.73 -7.82 8.77
CA LEU A 356 -22.09 -6.73 9.68
C LEU A 356 -23.42 -6.06 9.31
N GLY A 357 -23.77 -6.01 8.04
CA GLY A 357 -24.99 -5.37 7.56
C GLY A 357 -25.39 -5.85 6.19
N ASN A 358 -26.58 -5.43 5.78
CA ASN A 358 -27.18 -5.67 4.48
C ASN A 358 -28.35 -4.69 4.26
N HIS A 359 -29.02 -4.81 3.13
CA HIS A 359 -30.15 -3.96 2.76
C HIS A 359 -31.49 -4.26 3.47
N ASP A 360 -31.58 -5.27 4.35
CA ASP A 360 -32.81 -5.63 5.08
C ASP A 360 -32.78 -5.24 6.56
N LYS A 361 -31.61 -4.82 7.05
CA LYS A 361 -31.37 -4.51 8.46
C LYS A 361 -30.77 -3.12 8.59
N ARG A 362 -31.10 -2.47 9.70
CA ARG A 362 -30.59 -1.15 10.09
C ARG A 362 -29.05 -1.13 10.00
N ARG A 363 -28.48 -0.04 9.48
CA ARG A 363 -27.03 0.14 9.27
C ARG A 363 -26.25 -0.04 10.58
N VAL A 364 -25.00 -0.49 10.47
CA VAL A 364 -24.14 -0.81 11.62
C VAL A 364 -24.03 0.36 12.60
N SER A 365 -23.74 1.56 12.10
CA SER A 365 -23.64 2.78 12.92
C SER A 365 -24.91 2.99 13.76
N SER A 366 -26.09 2.93 13.13
CA SER A 366 -27.37 3.12 13.81
C SER A 366 -27.74 1.99 14.78
N ARG A 367 -27.48 0.74 14.40
CA ARG A 367 -27.84 -0.45 15.20
C ARG A 367 -26.95 -0.62 16.44
N MET A 368 -25.67 -0.28 16.32
CA MET A 368 -24.67 -0.54 17.36
C MET A 368 -24.47 0.62 18.34
N GLY A 369 -25.15 1.75 18.15
CA GLY A 369 -25.12 2.87 19.10
C GLY A 369 -24.37 4.13 18.64
N GLY A 370 -24.02 4.21 17.35
CA GLY A 370 -23.55 5.41 16.69
C GLY A 370 -22.16 5.30 16.06
N ASP A 371 -21.67 6.45 15.60
CA ASP A 371 -20.42 6.64 14.86
C ASP A 371 -19.19 5.96 15.49
N HIS A 372 -19.05 6.06 16.82
CA HIS A 372 -17.93 5.47 17.55
C HIS A 372 -17.78 3.95 17.39
N MET A 373 -18.84 3.23 17.00
CA MET A 373 -18.83 1.78 16.80
C MET A 373 -18.40 1.37 15.38
N VAL A 374 -18.35 2.29 14.41
CA VAL A 374 -18.01 1.97 13.01
C VAL A 374 -16.66 1.27 12.93
N ASP A 375 -15.61 1.89 13.47
CA ASP A 375 -14.26 1.34 13.43
C ASP A 375 -14.11 0.11 14.34
N ILE A 376 -14.83 0.07 15.47
CA ILE A 376 -14.81 -1.08 16.38
C ILE A 376 -15.33 -2.33 15.67
N MET A 377 -16.48 -2.22 14.99
CA MET A 377 -17.07 -3.33 14.26
C MET A 377 -16.20 -3.77 13.09
N ALA A 378 -15.61 -2.81 12.35
CA ALA A 378 -14.65 -3.10 11.29
C ALA A 378 -13.41 -3.83 11.83
N MET A 379 -12.80 -3.35 12.91
CA MET A 379 -11.63 -4.00 13.53
C MET A 379 -11.92 -5.43 13.96
N ILE A 380 -13.10 -5.69 14.55
CA ILE A 380 -13.53 -7.05 14.90
C ILE A 380 -13.62 -7.91 13.64
N GLN A 381 -14.37 -7.46 12.61
CA GLN A 381 -14.56 -8.21 11.37
C GLN A 381 -13.23 -8.52 10.66
N PHE A 382 -12.35 -7.52 10.51
CA PHE A 382 -11.10 -7.64 9.76
C PHE A 382 -10.00 -8.40 10.47
N THR A 383 -10.13 -8.64 11.78
CA THR A 383 -9.15 -9.43 12.54
C THR A 383 -9.61 -10.86 12.81
N LEU A 384 -10.89 -11.17 12.58
CA LEU A 384 -11.42 -12.54 12.61
C LEU A 384 -10.98 -13.39 11.39
N PRO A 385 -10.81 -14.71 11.56
CA PRO A 385 -10.39 -15.61 10.48
C PRO A 385 -11.46 -15.77 9.40
N GLY A 386 -11.04 -15.92 8.13
CA GLY A 386 -11.91 -16.30 7.01
C GLY A 386 -12.33 -15.14 6.10
N ILE A 387 -13.62 -15.03 5.80
CA ILE A 387 -14.19 -14.14 4.78
C ILE A 387 -14.81 -12.89 5.43
N THR A 388 -14.67 -11.73 4.78
CA THR A 388 -15.35 -10.50 5.21
C THR A 388 -16.44 -10.11 4.23
N VAL A 389 -17.51 -9.54 4.77
CA VAL A 389 -18.71 -9.19 4.02
C VAL A 389 -19.13 -7.78 4.44
N THR A 390 -18.96 -6.83 3.53
CA THR A 390 -19.25 -5.40 3.77
C THR A 390 -20.48 -4.99 2.96
N TYR A 391 -21.41 -4.27 3.60
CA TYR A 391 -22.55 -3.64 2.92
C TYR A 391 -22.24 -2.20 2.54
N GLN A 392 -22.74 -1.74 1.39
CA GLN A 392 -22.41 -0.41 0.87
C GLN A 392 -22.60 0.70 1.91
N GLY A 393 -21.54 1.48 2.15
CA GLY A 393 -21.53 2.61 3.07
C GLY A 393 -21.01 2.30 4.46
N GLU A 394 -20.80 1.03 4.82
CA GLU A 394 -20.15 0.66 6.09
C GLU A 394 -18.72 1.19 6.18
N GLU A 395 -17.99 1.23 5.06
CA GLU A 395 -16.60 1.70 4.95
C GLU A 395 -16.43 3.20 5.22
N ILE A 396 -17.51 3.99 5.03
CA ILE A 396 -17.53 5.42 5.36
C ILE A 396 -18.37 5.74 6.60
N GLY A 397 -18.95 4.74 7.26
CA GLY A 397 -19.77 4.93 8.45
C GLY A 397 -21.18 5.49 8.19
N MET A 398 -21.77 5.21 7.03
CA MET A 398 -23.17 5.61 6.74
C MET A 398 -24.10 5.12 7.86
N HIS A 399 -24.99 6.00 8.30
CA HIS A 399 -26.06 5.70 9.24
C HIS A 399 -27.42 5.72 8.54
N ASP A 400 -28.44 5.20 9.20
CA ASP A 400 -29.80 5.21 8.67
C ASP A 400 -30.34 6.64 8.54
N VAL A 401 -31.16 6.86 7.52
CA VAL A 401 -31.87 8.14 7.33
C VAL A 401 -33.27 8.03 7.92
N ASP A 402 -33.74 9.07 8.61
CA ASP A 402 -35.13 9.14 9.05
C ASP A 402 -36.03 9.40 7.84
N ILE A 403 -36.94 8.46 7.56
CA ILE A 403 -37.82 8.47 6.39
C ILE A 403 -39.25 8.46 6.89
N SER A 404 -40.02 9.47 6.50
CA SER A 404 -41.42 9.60 6.92
C SER A 404 -42.31 8.53 6.26
N TRP A 405 -43.48 8.28 6.84
CA TRP A 405 -44.52 7.40 6.25
C TRP A 405 -44.82 7.76 4.79
N THR A 406 -44.93 9.06 4.49
CA THR A 406 -45.24 9.55 3.13
C THR A 406 -44.08 9.43 2.14
N GLU A 407 -42.86 9.24 2.63
CA GLU A 407 -41.65 9.05 1.81
C GLU A 407 -41.20 7.59 1.74
N THR A 408 -41.77 6.74 2.60
CA THR A 408 -41.53 5.29 2.57
C THR A 408 -42.00 4.72 1.23
N GLN A 409 -41.12 3.97 0.61
CA GLN A 409 -41.40 3.26 -0.63
C GLN A 409 -41.29 1.74 -0.47
N ASP A 410 -40.71 1.22 0.63
CA ASP A 410 -40.61 -0.22 0.91
C ASP A 410 -42.00 -0.88 0.86
N PRO A 411 -42.25 -1.76 -0.12
CA PRO A 411 -43.57 -2.39 -0.29
C PRO A 411 -44.04 -3.16 0.94
N ALA A 412 -43.10 -3.76 1.70
CA ALA A 412 -43.43 -4.46 2.93
C ALA A 412 -44.00 -3.51 3.99
N ALA A 413 -43.41 -2.31 4.13
CA ALA A 413 -43.88 -1.29 5.06
C ALA A 413 -45.14 -0.58 4.56
N CYS A 414 -45.33 -0.44 3.24
CA CYS A 414 -46.54 0.14 2.66
C CYS A 414 -47.81 -0.68 2.94
N GLN A 415 -47.67 -1.95 3.37
CA GLN A 415 -48.80 -2.77 3.83
C GLN A 415 -49.16 -2.53 5.31
N LEU A 416 -48.33 -1.82 6.05
CA LEU A 416 -48.53 -1.49 7.47
C LEU A 416 -49.32 -0.18 7.64
N THR A 417 -49.44 0.31 8.87
CA THR A 417 -50.09 1.60 9.15
C THR A 417 -49.06 2.71 9.38
N GLU A 418 -49.52 3.96 9.34
CA GLU A 418 -48.68 5.12 9.69
C GLU A 418 -48.09 4.99 11.11
N GLU A 419 -48.74 4.29 12.04
CA GLU A 419 -48.19 4.06 13.37
C GLU A 419 -47.13 2.95 13.44
N THR A 420 -47.13 1.98 12.52
CA THR A 420 -46.29 0.77 12.62
C THR A 420 -45.27 0.59 11.49
N TYR A 421 -45.27 1.42 10.44
CA TYR A 421 -44.37 1.28 9.30
C TYR A 421 -42.87 1.26 9.66
N GLN A 422 -42.48 1.98 10.71
CA GLN A 422 -41.08 2.04 11.16
C GLN A 422 -40.57 0.69 11.66
N GLU A 423 -41.48 -0.20 12.10
CA GLU A 423 -41.14 -1.55 12.54
C GLU A 423 -40.82 -2.47 11.35
N GLY A 424 -41.34 -2.17 10.16
CA GLY A 424 -41.21 -3.00 8.96
C GLY A 424 -40.36 -2.43 7.83
N THR A 425 -40.09 -1.11 7.81
CA THR A 425 -39.39 -0.47 6.69
C THR A 425 -37.89 -0.73 6.67
N ARG A 426 -37.40 -1.12 5.49
CA ARG A 426 -35.98 -1.32 5.18
C ARG A 426 -35.36 -0.12 4.47
N ASP A 427 -36.17 0.85 4.02
CA ASP A 427 -35.71 2.03 3.28
C ASP A 427 -34.56 2.80 3.95
N PRO A 428 -34.52 2.96 5.29
CA PRO A 428 -33.44 3.70 5.94
C PRO A 428 -32.04 3.13 5.71
N ALA A 429 -31.93 1.81 5.43
CA ALA A 429 -30.67 1.16 5.07
C ALA A 429 -30.38 1.20 3.56
N ARG A 430 -31.35 1.61 2.73
CA ARG A 430 -31.31 1.59 1.26
C ARG A 430 -31.10 2.98 0.64
N THR A 431 -30.82 4.01 1.44
CA THR A 431 -30.62 5.37 0.93
C THR A 431 -29.42 5.49 -0.03
N PRO A 432 -29.42 6.49 -0.93
CA PRO A 432 -28.33 6.70 -1.88
C PRO A 432 -26.95 6.82 -1.24
N PHE A 433 -25.94 6.24 -1.89
CA PHE A 433 -24.55 6.26 -1.45
C PHE A 433 -23.95 7.68 -1.53
N GLN A 434 -23.05 8.00 -0.60
CA GLN A 434 -22.51 9.36 -0.41
C GLN A 434 -21.10 9.48 -0.98
N TRP A 435 -20.98 9.91 -2.24
CA TRP A 435 -19.69 10.00 -2.94
C TRP A 435 -18.93 11.28 -2.62
N ASP A 436 -19.60 12.42 -2.67
CA ASP A 436 -18.93 13.72 -2.54
C ASP A 436 -19.84 14.80 -1.92
N THR A 437 -19.35 16.04 -1.91
CA THR A 437 -20.05 17.20 -1.34
C THR A 437 -21.00 17.90 -2.31
N THR A 438 -21.10 17.42 -3.55
CA THR A 438 -22.00 18.01 -4.54
C THR A 438 -23.45 17.65 -4.24
N ALA A 439 -24.39 18.32 -4.90
CA ALA A 439 -25.81 18.07 -4.69
C ALA A 439 -26.15 16.58 -4.89
N ASN A 440 -27.05 16.05 -4.06
CA ASN A 440 -27.37 14.63 -3.99
C ASN A 440 -26.14 13.73 -3.72
N ALA A 441 -25.13 14.25 -3.01
CA ALA A 441 -23.91 13.54 -2.63
C ALA A 441 -23.14 12.88 -3.80
N GLY A 442 -23.24 13.43 -5.02
CA GLY A 442 -22.63 12.84 -6.21
C GLY A 442 -23.31 11.57 -6.74
N PHE A 443 -24.40 11.12 -6.12
CA PHE A 443 -25.17 9.96 -6.57
C PHE A 443 -25.92 10.21 -7.88
N THR A 444 -26.50 11.41 -8.05
CA THR A 444 -27.22 11.83 -9.28
C THR A 444 -27.09 13.34 -9.48
N ASN A 445 -27.54 13.84 -10.64
CA ASN A 445 -27.52 15.26 -10.98
C ASN A 445 -28.35 16.12 -10.02
N ALA A 446 -27.90 17.34 -9.76
CA ALA A 446 -28.51 18.28 -8.80
C ALA A 446 -30.00 18.59 -9.04
N SER A 447 -30.46 18.52 -10.30
CA SER A 447 -31.85 18.81 -10.68
C SER A 447 -32.80 17.61 -10.51
N VAL A 448 -32.26 16.44 -10.20
CA VAL A 448 -32.99 15.17 -10.12
C VAL A 448 -33.28 14.87 -8.67
N LYS A 449 -34.51 14.42 -8.37
CA LYS A 449 -34.86 13.94 -7.04
C LYS A 449 -34.49 12.44 -6.97
N PRO A 450 -33.56 12.04 -6.09
CA PRO A 450 -33.25 10.63 -5.88
C PRO A 450 -34.48 9.86 -5.40
N TRP A 451 -34.52 8.56 -5.67
CA TRP A 451 -35.67 7.72 -5.33
C TRP A 451 -35.91 7.60 -3.82
N LEU A 452 -34.87 7.72 -2.98
CA LEU A 452 -34.96 7.86 -1.52
C LEU A 452 -34.22 9.11 -1.01
N PRO A 453 -34.62 9.67 0.14
CA PRO A 453 -33.91 10.80 0.76
C PRO A 453 -32.44 10.49 1.09
N LEU A 454 -31.59 11.53 1.08
CA LEU A 454 -30.21 11.44 1.57
C LEU A 454 -30.11 11.83 3.05
N ALA A 455 -29.05 11.37 3.71
CA ALA A 455 -28.70 11.85 5.04
C ALA A 455 -28.30 13.34 4.98
N THR A 456 -28.68 14.14 5.98
CA THR A 456 -28.42 15.59 5.97
C THR A 456 -26.95 15.96 6.15
N ASP A 457 -26.15 15.01 6.64
CA ASP A 457 -24.72 15.13 6.96
C ASP A 457 -23.81 14.53 5.88
N TYR A 458 -24.35 14.18 4.69
CA TYR A 458 -23.55 13.78 3.54
C TYR A 458 -22.41 14.76 3.19
N PRO A 459 -22.49 16.10 3.42
CA PRO A 459 -21.36 16.99 3.16
C PRO A 459 -20.14 16.72 4.06
N SER A 460 -20.31 16.03 5.19
CA SER A 460 -19.24 15.61 6.09
C SER A 460 -18.94 14.11 6.02
N ILE A 461 -19.95 13.27 5.78
CA ILE A 461 -19.82 11.81 5.68
C ILE A 461 -19.98 11.40 4.22
N ASN A 462 -18.89 11.45 3.47
CA ASN A 462 -18.82 10.99 2.09
C ASN A 462 -17.40 10.51 1.75
N VAL A 463 -17.26 9.79 0.63
CA VAL A 463 -15.97 9.25 0.17
C VAL A 463 -14.94 10.35 -0.02
N GLN A 464 -15.23 11.40 -0.80
CA GLN A 464 -14.28 12.47 -1.12
C GLN A 464 -13.70 13.11 0.15
N VAL A 465 -14.55 13.52 1.09
CA VAL A 465 -14.12 14.18 2.33
C VAL A 465 -13.26 13.27 3.19
N GLN A 466 -13.59 11.98 3.28
CA GLN A 466 -12.83 11.02 4.07
C GLN A 466 -11.51 10.60 3.40
N GLU A 467 -11.40 10.68 2.07
CA GLU A 467 -10.12 10.53 1.35
C GLU A 467 -9.24 11.77 1.50
N ASP A 468 -9.79 12.96 1.25
CA ASP A 468 -9.05 14.22 1.16
C ASP A 468 -8.59 14.78 2.51
N THR A 469 -9.24 14.42 3.61
CA THR A 469 -8.87 14.91 4.96
C THR A 469 -7.44 14.53 5.31
N THR A 470 -6.72 15.36 6.06
CA THR A 470 -5.40 14.96 6.61
C THR A 470 -5.52 14.21 7.94
N GLN A 471 -6.71 14.22 8.54
CA GLN A 471 -7.00 13.48 9.77
C GLN A 471 -7.32 12.01 9.46
N ASN A 472 -7.38 11.18 10.50
CA ASN A 472 -7.89 9.82 10.35
C ASN A 472 -9.40 9.86 10.02
N SER A 473 -9.88 8.89 9.26
CA SER A 473 -11.29 8.76 8.84
C SER A 473 -11.69 7.29 8.78
N HIS A 474 -12.98 6.98 8.85
CA HIS A 474 -13.47 5.59 8.77
C HIS A 474 -12.96 4.90 7.51
N LEU A 475 -13.00 5.60 6.38
CA LEU A 475 -12.50 5.08 5.11
C LEU A 475 -11.01 4.72 5.14
N LYS A 476 -10.18 5.52 5.81
CA LYS A 476 -8.75 5.24 5.96
C LYS A 476 -8.50 4.07 6.90
N VAL A 477 -9.24 4.02 8.01
CA VAL A 477 -9.21 2.87 8.93
C VAL A 477 -9.60 1.59 8.20
N TYR A 478 -10.67 1.64 7.40
CA TYR A 478 -11.13 0.52 6.58
C TYR A 478 -10.06 0.06 5.58
N LYS A 479 -9.48 0.98 4.79
CA LYS A 479 -8.42 0.66 3.82
C LYS A 479 -7.18 0.04 4.51
N GLU A 480 -6.79 0.56 5.66
CA GLU A 480 -5.66 0.02 6.41
C GLU A 480 -5.95 -1.39 6.97
N LEU A 481 -7.16 -1.63 7.47
CA LEU A 481 -7.60 -2.96 7.88
C LEU A 481 -7.64 -3.95 6.70
N MET A 482 -8.01 -3.49 5.50
CA MET A 482 -7.94 -4.32 4.29
C MET A 482 -6.51 -4.70 3.94
N ASN A 483 -5.59 -3.73 3.96
CA ASN A 483 -4.17 -3.97 3.73
C ASN A 483 -3.62 -4.99 4.73
N LEU A 484 -3.93 -4.79 6.01
CA LEU A 484 -3.51 -5.69 7.09
C LEU A 484 -4.02 -7.13 6.88
N ARG A 485 -5.24 -7.26 6.35
CA ARG A 485 -5.84 -8.57 6.06
C ARG A 485 -5.11 -9.34 4.96
N GLY A 486 -4.37 -8.65 4.08
CA GLY A 486 -3.53 -9.26 3.05
C GLY A 486 -2.26 -9.93 3.58
N THR A 487 -1.92 -9.76 4.87
CA THR A 487 -0.72 -10.35 5.46
C THR A 487 -0.86 -11.85 5.75
N ASN A 488 0.27 -12.57 5.79
CA ASN A 488 0.28 -14.01 6.08
C ASN A 488 -0.35 -14.32 7.44
N THR A 489 -0.08 -13.51 8.47
CA THR A 489 -0.71 -13.69 9.79
C THR A 489 -2.24 -13.55 9.76
N LEU A 490 -2.81 -12.63 8.99
CA LEU A 490 -4.27 -12.48 8.95
C LEU A 490 -4.95 -13.53 8.06
N ILE A 491 -4.27 -13.99 7.01
CA ILE A 491 -4.77 -15.03 6.10
C ILE A 491 -4.67 -16.43 6.71
N TRP A 492 -3.51 -16.78 7.26
CA TRP A 492 -3.14 -18.14 7.66
C TRP A 492 -2.97 -18.32 9.16
N GLY A 493 -2.81 -17.21 9.90
CA GLY A 493 -2.48 -17.25 11.31
C GLY A 493 -3.60 -17.81 12.17
N SER A 494 -3.18 -18.41 13.28
CA SER A 494 -4.05 -18.87 14.35
C SER A 494 -4.91 -17.73 14.90
N TYR A 495 -6.00 -18.09 15.57
CA TYR A 495 -6.93 -17.14 16.19
C TYR A 495 -7.11 -17.49 17.67
N LYS A 496 -7.06 -16.47 18.51
CA LYS A 496 -7.40 -16.53 19.93
C LYS A 496 -8.17 -15.27 20.30
N SER A 497 -9.22 -15.39 21.12
CA SER A 497 -9.92 -14.22 21.66
C SER A 497 -10.22 -14.36 23.14
N GLN A 498 -10.27 -13.23 23.82
CA GLN A 498 -10.57 -13.13 25.25
C GLN A 498 -11.26 -11.80 25.56
N VAL A 499 -12.12 -11.81 26.57
CA VAL A 499 -12.62 -10.56 27.18
C VAL A 499 -11.63 -10.13 28.26
N LEU A 500 -11.09 -8.93 28.11
CA LEU A 500 -10.21 -8.28 29.07
C LEU A 500 -10.99 -7.19 29.81
N GLY A 501 -10.86 -7.12 31.13
CA GLY A 501 -11.67 -6.21 31.93
C GLY A 501 -13.16 -6.56 31.85
N ASN A 502 -14.02 -5.55 31.67
CA ASN A 502 -15.47 -5.74 31.56
C ASN A 502 -15.97 -5.63 30.12
N ASN A 503 -15.40 -4.72 29.32
CA ASN A 503 -15.93 -4.38 28.01
C ASN A 503 -14.89 -4.41 26.87
N VAL A 504 -13.67 -4.88 27.10
CA VAL A 504 -12.66 -4.98 26.03
C VAL A 504 -12.63 -6.38 25.44
N LEU A 505 -13.01 -6.51 24.17
CA LEU A 505 -12.76 -7.72 23.39
C LEU A 505 -11.34 -7.65 22.81
N ALA A 506 -10.53 -8.66 23.10
CA ALA A 506 -9.19 -8.80 22.56
C ALA A 506 -9.11 -9.99 21.60
N ILE A 507 -8.53 -9.78 20.41
CA ILE A 507 -8.32 -10.81 19.39
C ILE A 507 -6.83 -10.85 19.04
N LEU A 508 -6.22 -12.03 19.12
CA LEU A 508 -4.82 -12.27 18.74
C LEU A 508 -4.75 -13.13 17.50
N ARG A 509 -3.91 -12.71 16.55
CA ARG A 509 -3.57 -13.43 15.33
C ARG A 509 -2.06 -13.61 15.24
N SER A 510 -1.60 -14.84 15.08
CA SER A 510 -0.17 -15.18 15.00
C SER A 510 0.08 -16.31 14.01
N PHE A 511 1.22 -16.30 13.34
CA PHE A 511 1.61 -17.33 12.37
C PHE A 511 3.07 -17.77 12.61
N PRO A 512 3.39 -19.08 12.70
CA PRO A 512 4.71 -19.56 13.12
C PRO A 512 5.92 -19.14 12.26
N ASN A 513 5.69 -18.66 11.03
CA ASN A 513 6.73 -18.25 10.09
C ASN A 513 6.58 -16.76 9.69
N ASP A 514 5.89 -15.98 10.51
CA ASP A 514 5.78 -14.52 10.35
C ASP A 514 6.21 -13.90 11.69
N ASP A 515 7.16 -12.97 11.64
CA ASP A 515 7.70 -12.31 12.83
C ASP A 515 6.65 -11.37 13.47
N ARG A 516 5.52 -11.11 12.78
CA ARG A 516 4.49 -10.18 13.22
C ARG A 516 3.28 -10.91 13.83
N THR A 517 3.01 -10.58 15.09
CA THR A 517 1.76 -10.92 15.79
C THR A 517 0.86 -9.70 15.88
N TYR A 518 -0.43 -9.87 15.60
CA TYR A 518 -1.41 -8.79 15.67
C TYR A 518 -2.37 -8.99 16.85
N VAL A 519 -2.60 -7.92 17.60
CA VAL A 519 -3.56 -7.87 18.70
C VAL A 519 -4.57 -6.75 18.45
N ALA A 520 -5.83 -7.10 18.24
CA ALA A 520 -6.93 -6.16 18.18
C ALA A 520 -7.49 -5.95 19.59
N LEU A 521 -7.62 -4.71 20.03
CA LEU A 521 -8.20 -4.35 21.32
C LEU A 521 -9.37 -3.40 21.09
N THR A 522 -10.59 -3.90 21.27
CA THR A 522 -11.81 -3.11 21.03
C THR A 522 -12.60 -2.97 22.31
N ASN A 523 -12.67 -1.74 22.83
CA ASN A 523 -13.53 -1.42 23.96
C ASN A 523 -14.95 -1.15 23.46
N ILE A 524 -15.85 -2.11 23.71
CA ILE A 524 -17.27 -2.05 23.33
C ILE A 524 -18.07 -1.17 24.32
N GLY A 525 -17.50 -0.88 25.50
CA GLY A 525 -18.13 -0.06 26.52
C GLY A 525 -17.93 1.43 26.29
N SER A 526 -18.77 2.24 26.92
CA SER A 526 -18.72 3.71 26.83
C SER A 526 -17.76 4.37 27.83
N THR A 527 -16.97 3.59 28.57
CA THR A 527 -16.06 4.08 29.61
C THR A 527 -14.64 3.63 29.36
N LEU A 528 -13.67 4.49 29.69
CA LEU A 528 -12.24 4.16 29.65
C LEU A 528 -11.94 2.97 30.56
N GLU A 529 -11.28 1.94 30.02
CA GLU A 529 -10.82 0.76 30.77
C GLU A 529 -9.31 0.57 30.57
N THR A 530 -8.59 0.32 31.67
CA THR A 530 -7.19 -0.12 31.64
C THR A 530 -7.17 -1.64 31.69
N ILE A 531 -6.48 -2.27 30.74
CA ILE A 531 -6.39 -3.73 30.62
C ILE A 531 -4.94 -4.21 30.70
N ASP A 532 -4.77 -5.49 31.03
CA ASP A 532 -3.49 -6.20 30.95
C ASP A 532 -3.54 -7.19 29.77
N ALA A 533 -2.90 -6.81 28.66
CA ALA A 533 -2.89 -7.61 27.44
C ALA A 533 -2.07 -8.91 27.59
N THR A 534 -1.16 -9.01 28.56
CA THR A 534 -0.36 -10.24 28.78
C THR A 534 -1.21 -11.42 29.24
N THR A 535 -2.41 -11.15 29.74
CA THR A 535 -3.40 -12.19 30.07
C THR A 535 -3.95 -12.90 28.82
N LEU A 536 -3.93 -12.24 27.65
CA LEU A 536 -4.29 -12.84 26.37
C LEU A 536 -3.20 -13.79 25.90
N ASP A 537 -1.93 -13.38 25.98
CA ASP A 537 -0.78 -14.23 25.72
C ASP A 537 0.46 -13.70 26.46
N SER A 538 1.06 -14.55 27.29
CA SER A 538 2.23 -14.18 28.12
C SER A 538 3.51 -14.01 27.31
N THR A 539 3.50 -14.36 26.02
CA THR A 539 4.64 -14.18 25.10
C THR A 539 4.65 -12.82 24.42
N LEU A 540 3.60 -12.00 24.61
CA LEU A 540 3.58 -10.65 24.07
C LEU A 540 4.74 -9.81 24.63
N PRO A 541 5.39 -8.99 23.78
CA PRO A 541 6.46 -8.11 24.23
C PRO A 541 5.96 -7.06 25.23
N ALA A 542 6.89 -6.49 25.98
CA ALA A 542 6.57 -5.45 26.97
C ALA A 542 6.00 -4.16 26.35
N GLU A 543 6.26 -3.93 25.05
CA GLU A 543 5.78 -2.79 24.29
C GLU A 543 5.13 -3.26 22.99
N LEU A 544 3.99 -2.66 22.63
CA LEU A 544 3.25 -2.91 21.40
C LEU A 544 3.13 -1.62 20.60
N VAL A 545 3.14 -1.72 19.27
CA VAL A 545 2.99 -0.58 18.36
C VAL A 545 1.55 -0.52 17.85
N TYR A 546 0.95 0.68 17.84
CA TYR A 546 -0.37 0.90 17.26
C TYR A 546 -0.30 0.83 15.74
N ARG A 547 -0.78 -0.28 15.15
CA ARG A 547 -0.86 -0.42 13.68
C ARG A 547 -2.07 0.29 13.09
N VAL A 548 -3.25 0.04 13.64
CA VAL A 548 -4.50 0.71 13.24
C VAL A 548 -5.18 1.25 14.48
N VAL A 549 -5.70 2.48 14.41
CA VAL A 549 -6.48 3.10 15.47
C VAL A 549 -7.78 3.66 14.89
N GLY A 550 -8.88 3.57 15.64
CA GLY A 550 -10.14 4.18 15.23
C GLY A 550 -10.08 5.71 15.30
N VAL A 551 -11.00 6.38 14.62
CA VAL A 551 -11.11 7.86 14.56
C VAL A 551 -11.31 8.49 15.94
N SER A 552 -11.89 7.74 16.89
CA SER A 552 -12.14 8.17 18.26
C SER A 552 -10.94 7.96 19.20
N SER A 553 -9.85 7.36 18.71
CA SER A 553 -8.65 7.10 19.50
C SER A 553 -7.82 8.36 19.71
N ASN A 554 -7.31 8.55 20.94
CA ASN A 554 -6.30 9.56 21.24
C ASN A 554 -4.87 9.09 20.90
N HIS A 555 -4.72 7.83 20.48
CA HIS A 555 -3.46 7.29 19.98
C HIS A 555 -3.41 7.53 18.47
N ALA A 556 -2.24 7.86 17.94
CA ALA A 556 -2.01 7.78 16.51
C ALA A 556 -1.62 6.34 16.17
N ALA A 557 -2.19 5.79 15.10
CA ALA A 557 -1.54 4.70 14.39
C ALA A 557 -0.12 5.16 14.05
N GLY A 558 0.81 4.23 13.85
CA GLY A 558 2.09 4.49 13.23
C GLY A 558 1.88 5.19 11.87
N SER A 559 1.62 6.50 11.85
CA SER A 559 1.42 7.27 10.63
C SER A 559 2.73 7.26 9.86
N PHE A 560 2.73 6.89 8.58
CA PHE A 560 3.57 7.42 7.47
C PHE A 560 5.06 7.71 7.71
N LYS A 561 5.70 7.03 8.65
CA LYS A 561 6.90 7.52 9.29
C LYS A 561 7.75 6.35 9.75
N ASP A 562 8.66 5.89 8.88
CA ASP A 562 9.40 4.66 9.13
C ASP A 562 8.40 3.49 9.28
N SER A 563 8.31 2.63 8.28
CA SER A 563 7.12 1.79 8.12
C SER A 563 6.93 0.77 9.24
N ASP A 564 7.98 0.50 10.03
CA ASP A 564 7.91 -0.32 11.23
C ASP A 564 7.92 0.48 12.54
N GLY A 565 8.31 1.75 12.51
CA GLY A 565 8.23 2.68 13.61
C GLY A 565 9.34 2.44 14.62
N ASP A 566 10.56 2.11 14.21
CA ASP A 566 11.74 1.90 15.06
C ASP A 566 12.59 3.18 15.30
N GLY A 567 12.38 4.22 14.51
CA GLY A 567 13.14 5.47 14.51
C GLY A 567 14.15 5.62 13.37
N VAL A 568 14.17 4.71 12.39
CA VAL A 568 15.12 4.61 11.26
C VAL A 568 14.35 4.53 9.94
N GLY A 569 14.82 5.23 8.90
CA GLY A 569 14.13 5.25 7.61
C GLY A 569 14.33 3.96 6.81
N ASP A 570 13.29 3.48 6.11
CA ASP A 570 13.30 2.23 5.35
C ASP A 570 12.86 2.40 3.88
N LEU A 571 13.03 1.34 3.08
CA LEU A 571 12.71 1.34 1.64
C LEU A 571 11.23 1.62 1.37
N ARG A 572 10.33 1.13 2.24
CA ARG A 572 8.88 1.37 2.12
C ARG A 572 8.53 2.83 2.36
N GLY A 573 9.13 3.46 3.36
CA GLY A 573 8.99 4.89 3.63
C GLY A 573 9.45 5.73 2.44
N ILE A 574 10.52 5.33 1.75
CA ILE A 574 10.98 5.99 0.51
C ILE A 574 9.96 5.77 -0.62
N MET A 575 9.43 4.56 -0.77
CA MET A 575 8.45 4.21 -1.80
C MET A 575 7.21 5.10 -1.73
N GLU A 576 6.74 5.45 -0.53
CA GLU A 576 5.64 6.40 -0.33
C GLU A 576 5.95 7.81 -0.83
N LYS A 577 7.23 8.20 -0.88
CA LYS A 577 7.65 9.55 -1.30
C LYS A 577 8.00 9.64 -2.79
N VAL A 578 7.97 8.55 -3.55
CA VAL A 578 8.31 8.56 -4.99
C VAL A 578 7.46 9.55 -5.78
N THR A 579 6.14 9.57 -5.57
CA THR A 579 5.24 10.51 -6.25
C THR A 579 5.57 11.97 -5.90
N TYR A 580 5.89 12.25 -4.62
CA TYR A 580 6.36 13.57 -4.19
C TYR A 580 7.67 13.95 -4.89
N LEU A 581 8.69 13.10 -4.82
CA LEU A 581 10.01 13.35 -5.38
C LEU A 581 9.92 13.66 -6.88
N ARG A 582 9.12 12.87 -7.60
CA ARG A 582 9.02 13.00 -9.05
C ARG A 582 8.12 14.14 -9.51
N HIS A 583 6.90 14.23 -9.00
CA HIS A 583 5.89 15.14 -9.54
C HIS A 583 5.75 16.43 -8.75
N GLU A 584 5.99 16.40 -7.44
CA GLU A 584 5.96 17.61 -6.63
C GLU A 584 7.31 18.32 -6.60
N LEU A 585 8.39 17.64 -6.23
CA LEU A 585 9.71 18.25 -6.14
C LEU A 585 10.31 18.45 -7.53
N GLY A 586 10.25 17.41 -8.38
CA GLY A 586 10.58 17.49 -9.80
C GLY A 586 11.93 16.87 -10.17
N VAL A 587 12.53 16.07 -9.29
CA VAL A 587 13.82 15.39 -9.55
C VAL A 587 13.67 14.25 -10.55
N ASP A 588 14.76 13.92 -11.24
CA ASP A 588 14.81 12.87 -12.26
C ASP A 588 15.37 11.54 -11.72
N ALA A 589 16.19 11.59 -10.67
CA ALA A 589 16.79 10.44 -10.03
C ALA A 589 16.92 10.66 -8.52
N ILE A 590 16.94 9.56 -7.77
CA ILE A 590 17.41 9.48 -6.39
C ILE A 590 18.51 8.43 -6.31
N TRP A 591 19.46 8.62 -5.40
CA TRP A 591 20.34 7.54 -4.98
C TRP A 591 20.17 7.27 -3.49
N LEU A 592 20.27 6.00 -3.13
CA LEU A 592 20.22 5.55 -1.74
C LEU A 592 21.64 5.37 -1.23
N SER A 593 21.94 5.90 -0.04
CA SER A 593 23.13 5.49 0.73
C SER A 593 23.14 3.96 0.93
N PRO A 594 24.29 3.34 1.25
CA PRO A 594 24.44 1.89 1.23
C PRO A 594 23.38 1.15 2.07
N ILE A 595 22.54 0.37 1.40
CA ILE A 595 21.47 -0.43 2.00
C ILE A 595 21.87 -1.90 2.21
N PHE A 596 23.09 -2.27 1.82
CA PHE A 596 23.53 -3.67 1.79
C PHE A 596 23.62 -4.27 3.19
N LYS A 597 23.54 -5.59 3.26
CA LYS A 597 23.75 -6.31 4.50
C LYS A 597 25.11 -5.97 5.10
N SER A 598 25.10 -5.51 6.35
CA SER A 598 26.25 -4.93 7.03
C SER A 598 26.14 -5.16 8.54
N PRO A 599 27.25 -5.30 9.28
CA PRO A 599 27.27 -5.23 10.75
C PRO A 599 27.02 -3.82 11.32
N MET A 600 26.86 -2.81 10.47
CA MET A 600 26.60 -1.42 10.83
C MET A 600 27.72 -0.73 11.61
N ALA A 601 28.97 -1.16 11.44
CA ALA A 601 30.11 -0.50 12.06
C ALA A 601 30.41 0.88 11.45
N ASP A 602 30.03 1.10 10.18
CA ASP A 602 30.07 2.40 9.49
C ASP A 602 28.78 2.61 8.69
N PHE A 603 27.65 2.36 9.35
CA PHE A 603 26.31 2.72 8.85
C PHE A 603 26.00 2.17 7.44
N GLY A 604 26.37 0.92 7.17
CA GLY A 604 26.09 0.23 5.91
C GLY A 604 27.27 0.18 4.94
N TYR A 605 28.33 0.97 5.15
CA TYR A 605 29.52 0.96 4.31
C TYR A 605 30.40 -0.28 4.55
N ASP A 606 30.33 -0.92 5.73
CA ASP A 606 30.96 -2.21 6.03
C ASP A 606 30.11 -3.40 5.54
N ILE A 607 30.14 -3.67 4.24
CA ILE A 607 29.27 -4.66 3.57
C ILE A 607 29.69 -6.10 3.89
N SER A 608 28.82 -6.90 4.51
CA SER A 608 29.04 -8.33 4.77
C SER A 608 28.50 -9.25 3.67
N ASP A 609 27.47 -8.81 2.94
CA ASP A 609 26.94 -9.48 1.74
C ASP A 609 26.52 -8.44 0.69
N PHE A 610 27.18 -8.48 -0.47
CA PHE A 610 26.94 -7.55 -1.58
C PHE A 610 25.65 -7.81 -2.36
N ARG A 611 24.94 -8.91 -2.11
CA ARG A 611 23.70 -9.30 -2.81
C ARG A 611 22.47 -9.36 -1.91
N ASP A 612 22.60 -8.89 -0.67
CA ASP A 612 21.51 -8.87 0.30
C ASP A 612 21.36 -7.46 0.91
N ILE A 613 20.19 -7.21 1.47
CA ILE A 613 19.83 -5.91 2.08
C ILE A 613 19.89 -6.05 3.59
N HIS A 614 20.34 -5.00 4.30
CA HIS A 614 20.28 -5.01 5.75
C HIS A 614 18.82 -4.94 6.22
N SER A 615 18.46 -5.81 7.15
CA SER A 615 17.06 -5.99 7.57
C SER A 615 16.40 -4.73 8.15
N GLU A 616 17.20 -3.78 8.66
CA GLU A 616 16.72 -2.47 9.13
C GLU A 616 16.09 -1.62 8.01
N PHE A 617 16.48 -1.82 6.75
CA PHE A 617 15.96 -1.04 5.62
C PHE A 617 14.86 -1.77 4.83
N GLY A 618 14.74 -3.09 5.01
CA GLY A 618 13.78 -3.94 4.29
C GLY A 618 14.44 -5.18 3.69
N ASP A 619 13.82 -5.73 2.66
CA ASP A 619 14.32 -6.90 1.92
C ASP A 619 14.40 -6.66 0.40
N ILE A 620 14.84 -7.68 -0.35
CA ILE A 620 14.96 -7.62 -1.81
C ILE A 620 13.61 -7.34 -2.49
N ALA A 621 12.50 -7.85 -1.94
CA ALA A 621 11.18 -7.61 -2.52
C ALA A 621 10.74 -6.15 -2.31
N ASP A 622 11.07 -5.55 -1.16
CA ASP A 622 10.85 -4.13 -0.92
C ASP A 622 11.67 -3.26 -1.90
N LEU A 623 12.91 -3.64 -2.21
CA LEU A 623 13.69 -2.93 -3.23
C LEU A 623 13.10 -3.07 -4.63
N GLU A 624 12.72 -4.29 -5.04
CA GLU A 624 12.08 -4.53 -6.35
C GLU A 624 10.77 -3.72 -6.47
N ALA A 625 9.98 -3.64 -5.40
CA ALA A 625 8.77 -2.81 -5.34
C ALA A 625 9.08 -1.31 -5.47
N LEU A 626 10.11 -0.82 -4.76
CA LEU A 626 10.56 0.56 -4.87
C LEU A 626 11.06 0.88 -6.30
N ALA A 627 11.85 -0.01 -6.89
CA ALA A 627 12.37 0.12 -8.24
C ALA A 627 11.24 0.15 -9.28
N GLN A 628 10.25 -0.74 -9.13
CA GLN A 628 9.05 -0.74 -9.96
C GLN A 628 8.28 0.58 -9.81
N LYS A 629 8.02 1.03 -8.58
CA LYS A 629 7.31 2.30 -8.33
C LYS A 629 8.05 3.49 -8.93
N CYS A 630 9.38 3.54 -8.80
CA CYS A 630 10.20 4.55 -9.45
C CYS A 630 10.03 4.53 -10.97
N THR A 631 10.06 3.34 -11.58
CA THR A 631 9.85 3.16 -13.02
C THR A 631 8.48 3.67 -13.47
N GLU A 632 7.42 3.31 -12.76
CA GLU A 632 6.03 3.72 -13.05
C GLU A 632 5.85 5.24 -13.01
N GLU A 633 6.50 5.90 -12.05
CA GLU A 633 6.42 7.36 -11.89
C GLU A 633 7.41 8.11 -12.81
N GLY A 634 8.38 7.41 -13.41
CA GLY A 634 9.44 7.99 -14.24
C GLY A 634 10.58 8.62 -13.43
N LEU A 635 10.87 8.08 -12.24
CA LEU A 635 12.02 8.39 -11.39
C LEU A 635 13.09 7.30 -11.55
N LYS A 636 14.37 7.68 -11.54
CA LYS A 636 15.49 6.71 -11.58
C LYS A 636 16.00 6.39 -10.17
N LEU A 637 16.14 5.11 -9.86
CA LEU A 637 16.66 4.60 -8.59
C LEU A 637 18.13 4.19 -8.76
N ILE A 638 19.04 4.81 -8.01
CA ILE A 638 20.48 4.55 -8.07
C ILE A 638 20.93 3.99 -6.71
N LEU A 639 21.87 3.04 -6.70
CA LEU A 639 22.48 2.55 -5.45
C LEU A 639 23.87 3.15 -5.23
N ASP A 640 24.16 3.56 -4.01
CA ASP A 640 25.51 3.89 -3.57
C ASP A 640 26.29 2.60 -3.33
N PHE A 641 27.23 2.28 -4.22
CA PHE A 641 27.98 1.03 -4.24
C PHE A 641 29.42 1.27 -3.78
N VAL A 642 29.86 0.51 -2.78
CA VAL A 642 31.15 0.68 -2.10
C VAL A 642 32.06 -0.51 -2.41
N PRO A 643 32.81 -0.50 -3.53
CA PRO A 643 33.59 -1.65 -3.96
C PRO A 643 34.95 -1.82 -3.26
N ASN A 644 35.48 -0.82 -2.56
CA ASN A 644 36.88 -0.86 -2.07
C ASN A 644 37.14 -1.96 -1.03
N HIS A 645 36.18 -2.23 -0.16
CA HIS A 645 36.33 -3.07 1.00
C HIS A 645 35.05 -3.88 1.25
N SER A 646 35.13 -4.86 2.14
CA SER A 646 33.97 -5.52 2.75
C SER A 646 34.08 -5.44 4.26
N SER A 647 33.10 -5.93 5.00
CA SER A 647 33.21 -6.21 6.43
C SER A 647 34.20 -7.36 6.70
N ASP A 648 34.89 -7.29 7.85
CA ASP A 648 35.66 -8.40 8.43
C ASP A 648 34.78 -9.58 8.89
N GLU A 649 33.46 -9.40 8.96
CA GLU A 649 32.47 -10.46 9.20
C GLU A 649 31.98 -11.11 7.90
N SER A 650 32.38 -10.61 6.72
CA SER A 650 32.00 -11.21 5.43
C SER A 650 32.52 -12.64 5.29
N GLU A 651 31.75 -13.46 4.56
CA GLU A 651 32.18 -14.82 4.22
C GLU A 651 33.51 -14.81 3.44
N TRP A 652 33.70 -13.80 2.58
CA TRP A 652 34.91 -13.65 1.79
C TRP A 652 36.13 -13.42 2.68
N PHE A 653 36.06 -12.50 3.66
CA PHE A 653 37.18 -12.21 4.54
C PHE A 653 37.48 -13.36 5.48
N THR A 654 36.48 -13.96 6.11
CA THR A 654 36.66 -15.09 7.04
C THR A 654 37.29 -16.31 6.34
N LYS A 655 36.88 -16.59 5.09
CA LYS A 655 37.52 -17.62 4.25
C LYS A 655 38.92 -17.23 3.80
N SER A 656 39.14 -15.96 3.47
CA SER A 656 40.47 -15.45 3.14
C SER A 656 41.43 -15.59 4.33
N ALA A 657 41.02 -15.17 5.53
CA ALA A 657 41.80 -15.28 6.77
C ALA A 657 42.18 -16.73 7.09
N SER A 658 41.31 -17.69 6.79
CA SER A 658 41.57 -19.14 6.95
C SER A 658 42.32 -19.79 5.78
N LYS A 659 42.74 -19.02 4.77
CA LYS A 659 43.46 -19.49 3.57
C LYS A 659 42.65 -20.48 2.72
N ASP A 660 41.34 -20.27 2.61
CA ASP A 660 40.51 -21.01 1.66
C ASP A 660 41.03 -20.83 0.23
N ALA A 661 41.08 -21.90 -0.55
CA ALA A 661 41.69 -21.90 -1.88
C ALA A 661 41.02 -20.94 -2.88
N THR A 662 39.74 -20.62 -2.67
CA THR A 662 38.97 -19.73 -3.54
C THR A 662 39.16 -18.26 -3.17
N TYR A 663 39.17 -17.96 -1.86
CA TYR A 663 39.12 -16.60 -1.33
C TYR A 663 40.45 -16.09 -0.75
N SER A 664 41.49 -16.94 -0.67
CA SER A 664 42.78 -16.62 0.00
C SER A 664 43.38 -15.28 -0.44
N ASP A 665 43.17 -14.89 -1.69
CA ASP A 665 43.80 -13.71 -2.30
C ASP A 665 42.77 -12.63 -2.68
N TYR A 666 41.53 -12.72 -2.17
CA TYR A 666 40.50 -11.68 -2.34
C TYR A 666 40.82 -10.39 -1.56
N TYR A 667 41.77 -10.43 -0.62
CA TYR A 667 42.18 -9.29 0.20
C TYR A 667 43.70 -9.11 0.14
N VAL A 668 44.15 -7.90 0.45
CA VAL A 668 45.57 -7.55 0.46
C VAL A 668 46.22 -8.03 1.76
N TRP A 669 47.08 -9.04 1.67
CA TRP A 669 47.78 -9.64 2.81
C TRP A 669 49.29 -9.47 2.73
N HIS A 670 49.95 -9.25 3.87
CA HIS A 670 51.41 -9.22 3.96
C HIS A 670 51.94 -9.73 5.30
N GLU A 671 53.07 -10.42 5.33
CA GLU A 671 53.67 -10.89 6.58
C GLU A 671 54.23 -9.76 7.48
N GLY A 672 54.17 -8.49 7.08
CA GLY A 672 54.89 -7.39 7.74
C GLY A 672 56.43 -7.45 7.60
N LYS A 673 57.12 -6.47 8.20
CA LYS A 673 58.59 -6.38 8.27
C LYS A 673 59.07 -6.98 9.60
N LEU A 674 60.11 -7.82 9.58
CA LEU A 674 60.83 -8.26 10.78
C LEU A 674 61.99 -7.31 11.04
N LEU A 675 61.99 -6.67 12.21
CA LEU A 675 63.11 -5.87 12.70
C LEU A 675 64.24 -6.80 13.21
N ASP A 676 65.46 -6.28 13.30
CA ASP A 676 66.65 -7.05 13.77
C ASP A 676 66.47 -7.67 15.16
N ASN A 677 65.58 -7.10 15.99
CA ASN A 677 65.24 -7.59 17.33
C ASN A 677 64.14 -8.69 17.33
N GLY A 678 63.67 -9.11 16.15
CA GLY A 678 62.60 -10.09 15.98
C GLY A 678 61.17 -9.53 16.10
N THR A 679 61.02 -8.23 16.37
CA THR A 679 59.69 -7.59 16.41
C THR A 679 59.14 -7.46 14.99
N ARG A 680 57.89 -7.90 14.80
CA ARG A 680 57.17 -7.73 13.55
C ARG A 680 56.43 -6.39 13.55
N VAL A 681 56.55 -5.64 12.47
CA VAL A 681 55.91 -4.33 12.29
C VAL A 681 55.17 -4.28 10.95
N PRO A 682 54.22 -3.33 10.77
CA PRO A 682 53.51 -3.13 9.51
C PRO A 682 54.46 -3.04 8.29
N PRO A 683 53.99 -3.47 7.11
CA PRO A 683 54.81 -3.49 5.91
C PRO A 683 55.09 -2.11 5.32
N SER A 684 54.35 -1.07 5.70
CA SER A 684 54.63 0.33 5.37
C SER A 684 54.11 1.28 6.44
N ASN A 685 54.43 2.57 6.32
CA ASN A 685 53.95 3.65 7.20
C ASN A 685 52.55 4.19 6.84
N TRP A 686 51.78 3.49 6.01
CA TRP A 686 50.48 3.99 5.51
C TRP A 686 49.49 4.24 6.65
N ILE A 687 48.67 5.28 6.49
CA ILE A 687 47.71 5.76 7.48
C ILE A 687 46.30 5.62 6.90
N SER A 688 45.36 5.15 7.72
CA SER A 688 43.95 5.06 7.38
C SER A 688 43.29 6.46 7.32
N VAL A 689 42.29 6.61 6.46
CA VAL A 689 41.41 7.79 6.38
C VAL A 689 40.75 8.09 7.72
N PHE A 690 40.43 7.06 8.52
CA PHE A 690 39.86 7.18 9.86
C PHE A 690 40.90 7.14 10.98
N ARG A 691 42.14 7.52 10.65
CA ARG A 691 43.31 7.65 11.53
C ARG A 691 43.96 6.34 11.92
N GLY A 692 45.24 6.43 12.31
CA GLY A 692 46.06 5.28 12.73
C GLY A 692 46.62 4.47 11.55
N PRO A 693 47.33 3.35 11.83
CA PRO A 693 47.92 2.52 10.79
C PRO A 693 46.87 1.95 9.84
N ALA A 694 47.17 1.87 8.54
CA ALA A 694 46.31 1.21 7.54
C ALA A 694 46.50 -0.33 7.51
N TRP A 695 47.25 -0.89 8.45
CA TRP A 695 47.61 -2.30 8.49
C TRP A 695 47.27 -2.90 9.84
N GLU A 696 46.43 -3.93 9.83
CA GLU A 696 46.02 -4.64 11.04
C GLU A 696 46.49 -6.10 11.01
N TRP A 697 46.99 -6.60 12.15
CA TRP A 697 47.47 -7.98 12.26
C TRP A 697 46.31 -8.96 12.49
N ASN A 698 46.18 -9.96 11.62
CA ASN A 698 45.23 -11.05 11.82
C ASN A 698 45.95 -12.30 12.36
N GLU A 699 45.65 -12.66 13.61
CA GLU A 699 46.28 -13.80 14.29
C GLU A 699 45.96 -15.15 13.63
N GLN A 700 44.76 -15.32 13.08
CA GLN A 700 44.35 -16.57 12.44
C GLN A 700 45.17 -16.85 11.17
N ARG A 701 45.40 -15.83 10.35
CA ARG A 701 46.18 -15.96 9.13
C ARG A 701 47.69 -15.90 9.38
N GLY A 702 48.10 -15.18 10.42
CA GLY A 702 49.49 -14.84 10.72
C GLY A 702 50.07 -13.80 9.75
N ALA A 703 49.28 -12.81 9.36
CA ALA A 703 49.65 -11.75 8.42
C ALA A 703 48.89 -10.45 8.72
N TYR A 704 49.43 -9.31 8.27
CA TYR A 704 48.72 -8.05 8.19
C TYR A 704 47.77 -8.03 7.00
N TYR A 705 46.58 -7.45 7.16
CA TYR A 705 45.73 -7.03 6.04
C TYR A 705 45.68 -5.51 5.92
N LEU A 706 45.48 -5.02 4.70
CA LEU A 706 45.25 -3.60 4.43
C LEU A 706 43.81 -3.23 4.78
N HIS A 707 43.63 -2.06 5.41
CA HIS A 707 42.35 -1.38 5.54
C HIS A 707 42.58 0.13 5.40
N GLN A 708 41.95 0.76 4.42
CA GLN A 708 42.12 2.21 4.23
C GLN A 708 41.14 3.06 5.02
N PHE A 709 40.11 2.42 5.58
CA PHE A 709 39.09 3.03 6.44
C PHE A 709 39.12 2.36 7.82
N LEU A 710 38.01 1.80 8.32
CA LEU A 710 38.00 1.10 9.60
C LEU A 710 38.79 -0.20 9.54
N VAL A 711 39.33 -0.63 10.68
CA VAL A 711 39.90 -1.98 10.85
C VAL A 711 38.91 -3.07 10.42
N LYS A 712 37.61 -2.85 10.68
CA LYS A 712 36.51 -3.73 10.26
C LYS A 712 36.19 -3.70 8.77
N GLN A 713 36.90 -2.90 7.97
CA GLN A 713 36.71 -2.72 6.54
C GLN A 713 37.98 -3.16 5.78
N PRO A 714 38.35 -4.46 5.79
CA PRO A 714 39.48 -4.97 5.03
C PRO A 714 39.35 -4.70 3.53
N ASP A 715 40.42 -4.17 2.93
CA ASP A 715 40.48 -3.78 1.52
C ASP A 715 40.56 -5.00 0.59
N LEU A 716 39.76 -4.95 -0.46
CA LEU A 716 39.66 -5.99 -1.47
C LEU A 716 40.80 -5.86 -2.49
N ASN A 717 41.36 -7.00 -2.90
CA ASN A 717 42.50 -7.07 -3.81
C ASN A 717 42.06 -7.12 -5.28
N TYR A 718 41.83 -5.96 -5.89
CA TYR A 718 41.41 -5.83 -7.30
C TYR A 718 42.43 -6.34 -8.34
N ARG A 719 43.61 -6.79 -7.91
CA ARG A 719 44.56 -7.48 -8.79
C ARG A 719 44.21 -8.95 -8.98
N HIS A 720 43.27 -9.49 -8.20
CA HIS A 720 42.78 -10.86 -8.34
C HIS A 720 41.64 -10.96 -9.36
N PRO A 721 41.81 -11.63 -10.52
CA PRO A 721 40.82 -11.62 -11.60
C PRO A 721 39.43 -12.17 -11.22
N ALA A 722 39.37 -13.15 -10.31
CA ALA A 722 38.09 -13.71 -9.88
C ALA A 722 37.27 -12.72 -9.04
N LEU A 723 37.93 -11.87 -8.24
CA LEU A 723 37.25 -10.82 -7.49
C LEU A 723 36.70 -9.74 -8.44
N VAL A 724 37.51 -9.34 -9.44
CA VAL A 724 37.07 -8.38 -10.47
C VAL A 724 35.81 -8.89 -11.17
N GLN A 725 35.77 -10.18 -11.53
CA GLN A 725 34.58 -10.78 -12.12
C GLN A 725 33.40 -10.81 -11.14
N GLU A 726 33.63 -11.22 -9.89
CA GLU A 726 32.60 -11.27 -8.85
C GLU A 726 31.91 -9.92 -8.67
N MET A 727 32.67 -8.81 -8.67
CA MET A 727 32.11 -7.46 -8.55
C MET A 727 31.29 -7.04 -9.78
N LYS A 728 31.68 -7.47 -10.99
CA LYS A 728 30.86 -7.25 -12.20
C LYS A 728 29.53 -8.01 -12.11
N ASP A 729 29.56 -9.21 -11.55
CA ASP A 729 28.38 -10.04 -11.35
C ASP A 729 27.45 -9.44 -10.26
N VAL A 730 28.01 -8.80 -9.22
CA VAL A 730 27.24 -8.03 -8.23
C VAL A 730 26.52 -6.83 -8.87
N LEU A 731 27.20 -6.06 -9.72
CA LEU A 731 26.54 -4.96 -10.43
C LEU A 731 25.41 -5.47 -11.32
N THR A 732 25.64 -6.56 -12.05
CA THR A 732 24.61 -7.18 -12.89
C THR A 732 23.41 -7.65 -12.07
N PHE A 733 23.64 -8.27 -10.91
CA PHE A 733 22.58 -8.69 -10.00
C PHE A 733 21.65 -7.54 -9.63
N TRP A 734 22.17 -6.37 -9.25
CA TRP A 734 21.31 -5.24 -8.86
C TRP A 734 20.59 -4.60 -10.05
N LEU A 735 21.19 -4.60 -11.26
CA LEU A 735 20.50 -4.17 -12.47
C LEU A 735 19.31 -5.07 -12.79
N GLU A 736 19.45 -6.39 -12.59
CA GLU A 736 18.35 -7.36 -12.73
C GLU A 736 17.22 -7.14 -11.70
N LYS A 737 17.50 -6.45 -10.59
CA LYS A 737 16.51 -6.02 -9.57
C LYS A 737 15.81 -4.70 -9.90
N GLY A 738 16.07 -4.11 -11.07
CA GLY A 738 15.40 -2.90 -11.55
C GLY A 738 16.07 -1.58 -11.14
N VAL A 739 17.30 -1.65 -10.62
CA VAL A 739 18.10 -0.46 -10.32
C VAL A 739 18.56 0.21 -11.63
N HIS A 740 18.54 1.54 -11.64
CA HIS A 740 18.84 2.41 -12.80
C HIS A 740 20.28 2.97 -12.78
N GLY A 741 21.15 2.44 -11.93
CA GLY A 741 22.55 2.83 -11.91
C GLY A 741 23.23 2.72 -10.56
N PHE A 742 24.50 3.10 -10.55
CA PHE A 742 25.35 3.05 -9.37
C PHE A 742 26.11 4.35 -9.21
N ARG A 743 26.24 4.81 -7.96
CA ARG A 743 27.27 5.77 -7.54
C ARG A 743 28.39 4.97 -6.91
N ILE A 744 29.56 4.99 -7.52
CA ILE A 744 30.72 4.25 -7.03
C ILE A 744 31.47 5.09 -6.02
N ASP A 745 31.58 4.58 -4.80
CA ASP A 745 32.25 5.21 -3.67
C ASP A 745 33.71 4.76 -3.50
N ALA A 746 34.49 5.54 -2.76
CA ALA A 746 35.88 5.23 -2.39
C ALA A 746 36.80 4.91 -3.59
N VAL A 747 36.49 5.44 -4.78
CA VAL A 747 37.20 5.15 -6.04
C VAL A 747 38.71 5.35 -5.92
N PRO A 748 39.25 6.45 -5.33
CA PRO A 748 40.69 6.66 -5.26
C PRO A 748 41.48 5.52 -4.62
N TYR A 749 40.84 4.72 -3.76
CA TYR A 749 41.47 3.75 -2.86
C TYR A 749 41.56 2.33 -3.43
N LEU A 750 40.93 2.05 -4.59
CA LEU A 750 40.77 0.70 -5.14
C LEU A 750 42.06 -0.10 -5.37
N PHE A 751 43.18 0.59 -5.56
CA PHE A 751 44.47 -0.03 -5.78
C PHE A 751 45.54 0.64 -4.93
N GLU A 752 46.48 -0.19 -4.52
CA GLU A 752 47.72 0.16 -3.86
C GLU A 752 48.94 -0.19 -4.73
N SER A 753 50.07 0.48 -4.46
CA SER A 753 51.35 0.22 -5.12
C SER A 753 51.86 -1.17 -4.79
N LEU A 754 52.36 -1.90 -5.79
CA LEU A 754 52.98 -3.20 -5.57
C LEU A 754 54.24 -3.13 -4.71
N PRO A 755 54.55 -4.18 -3.93
CA PRO A 755 55.77 -4.23 -3.14
C PRO A 755 57.02 -4.32 -4.02
N VAL A 756 58.06 -3.55 -3.67
CA VAL A 756 59.37 -3.60 -4.34
C VAL A 756 60.32 -4.45 -3.50
N SER A 757 60.77 -5.58 -4.04
CA SER A 757 61.59 -6.57 -3.31
C SER A 757 60.91 -7.13 -2.05
N GLY A 758 59.58 -7.33 -2.11
CA GLY A 758 58.80 -7.92 -1.00
C GLY A 758 58.48 -6.94 0.13
N VAL A 759 58.57 -5.63 -0.14
CA VAL A 759 58.26 -4.57 0.83
C VAL A 759 57.42 -3.49 0.16
N TYR A 760 56.31 -3.10 0.80
CA TYR A 760 55.52 -1.95 0.37
C TYR A 760 56.28 -0.64 0.62
N PRO A 761 56.28 0.30 -0.34
CA PRO A 761 56.97 1.59 -0.19
C PRO A 761 56.27 2.45 0.88
N ASP A 762 57.08 3.17 1.67
CA ASP A 762 56.57 4.16 2.62
C ASP A 762 56.17 5.45 1.88
N GLU A 763 55.11 6.10 2.35
CA GLU A 763 54.68 7.42 1.90
C GLU A 763 55.58 8.53 2.45
N ALA A 764 55.75 9.58 1.65
CA ALA A 764 56.40 10.80 2.11
C ALA A 764 55.49 11.62 3.04
N LYS A 765 56.09 12.37 3.97
CA LYS A 765 55.36 13.33 4.81
C LYS A 765 54.86 14.51 3.97
N SER A 766 53.61 14.93 4.20
CA SER A 766 53.00 16.07 3.51
C SER A 766 53.51 17.42 4.03
N GLY A 767 53.82 17.50 5.33
CA GLY A 767 54.10 18.75 6.05
C GLY A 767 52.87 19.58 6.44
N THR A 768 51.64 19.08 6.26
CA THR A 768 50.40 19.84 6.58
C THR A 768 49.93 19.68 8.03
N THR A 769 50.38 18.64 8.74
CA THR A 769 50.08 18.39 10.15
C THR A 769 51.25 17.66 10.82
N ASP A 770 51.41 17.88 12.13
CA ASP A 770 52.40 17.17 12.96
C ASP A 770 51.80 15.93 13.66
N ASP A 771 50.49 15.70 13.53
CA ASP A 771 49.79 14.54 14.07
C ASP A 771 50.04 13.30 13.20
N PRO A 772 50.82 12.30 13.67
CA PRO A 772 51.23 11.15 12.88
C PRO A 772 50.10 10.14 12.64
N GLU A 773 48.95 10.31 13.27
CA GLU A 773 47.77 9.46 13.03
C GLU A 773 46.77 10.12 12.08
N ASN A 774 46.96 11.40 11.74
CA ASN A 774 46.08 12.11 10.82
C ASN A 774 46.39 11.69 9.36
N PRO A 775 45.39 11.38 8.52
CA PRO A 775 45.65 11.03 7.12
C PRO A 775 46.42 12.12 6.37
N ASN A 776 46.17 13.38 6.67
CA ASN A 776 46.92 14.49 6.07
C ASN A 776 48.40 14.51 6.49
N TYR A 777 48.91 13.60 7.33
CA TYR A 777 50.34 13.50 7.64
C TYR A 777 51.18 13.05 6.43
N LEU A 778 50.56 12.32 5.50
CA LEU A 778 51.21 11.70 4.34
C LEU A 778 50.65 12.23 3.01
N VAL A 779 51.39 12.01 1.93
CA VAL A 779 50.99 12.46 0.58
C VAL A 779 50.16 11.44 -0.22
N HIS A 780 49.99 10.22 0.28
CA HIS A 780 49.15 9.15 -0.28
C HIS A 780 49.38 8.83 -1.78
N THR A 781 50.63 8.88 -2.24
CA THR A 781 51.00 8.59 -3.64
C THR A 781 51.03 7.10 -4.00
N HIS A 782 51.08 6.23 -3.00
CA HIS A 782 51.12 4.78 -3.12
C HIS A 782 49.78 4.12 -2.83
N THR A 783 48.84 4.81 -2.20
CA THR A 783 47.54 4.26 -1.78
C THR A 783 46.34 4.96 -2.41
N GLN A 784 46.53 6.02 -3.19
CA GLN A 784 45.44 6.72 -3.85
C GLN A 784 45.74 7.02 -5.32
N ASN A 785 44.69 7.01 -6.14
CA ASN A 785 44.68 7.49 -7.52
C ASN A 785 45.73 6.83 -8.44
N LEU A 786 46.00 5.53 -8.24
CA LEU A 786 46.83 4.76 -9.17
C LEU A 786 46.13 4.62 -10.54
N ASP A 787 46.91 4.41 -11.60
CA ASP A 787 46.37 4.36 -12.95
C ASP A 787 45.30 3.26 -13.12
N GLU A 788 45.51 2.13 -12.45
CA GLU A 788 44.59 0.99 -12.47
C GLU A 788 43.21 1.29 -11.86
N THR A 789 43.11 2.27 -10.96
CA THR A 789 41.83 2.73 -10.39
C THR A 789 40.89 3.20 -11.50
N PHE A 790 41.40 3.99 -12.44
CA PHE A 790 40.61 4.53 -13.53
C PHE A 790 40.22 3.42 -14.52
N ASP A 791 41.14 2.50 -14.79
CA ASP A 791 40.87 1.35 -15.65
C ASP A 791 39.75 0.44 -15.09
N MET A 792 39.64 0.33 -13.75
CA MET A 792 38.54 -0.41 -13.12
C MET A 792 37.19 0.27 -13.31
N VAL A 793 37.15 1.60 -13.20
CA VAL A 793 35.93 2.38 -13.48
C VAL A 793 35.47 2.17 -14.93
N TYR A 794 36.39 2.10 -15.90
CA TYR A 794 36.05 1.80 -17.29
C TYR A 794 35.49 0.39 -17.45
N GLN A 795 35.99 -0.57 -16.69
CA GLN A 795 35.46 -1.94 -16.69
C GLN A 795 34.04 -2.03 -16.11
N TRP A 796 33.74 -1.31 -15.04
CA TRP A 796 32.37 -1.22 -14.52
C TRP A 796 31.45 -0.47 -15.47
N ARG A 797 31.96 0.56 -16.17
CA ARG A 797 31.21 1.23 -17.23
C ARG A 797 30.82 0.26 -18.34
N ALA A 798 31.73 -0.61 -18.75
CA ALA A 798 31.46 -1.63 -19.76
C ALA A 798 30.32 -2.57 -19.34
N VAL A 799 30.24 -2.99 -18.06
CA VAL A 799 29.11 -3.80 -17.55
C VAL A 799 27.78 -3.08 -17.74
N VAL A 800 27.73 -1.79 -17.38
CA VAL A 800 26.53 -0.97 -17.55
C VAL A 800 26.14 -0.85 -19.01
N ASP A 801 27.09 -0.56 -19.90
CA ASP A 801 26.82 -0.42 -21.34
C ASP A 801 26.39 -1.74 -22.00
N GLU A 802 27.01 -2.86 -21.62
CA GLU A 802 26.61 -4.21 -22.06
C GLU A 802 25.18 -4.52 -21.63
N TYR A 803 24.81 -4.21 -20.37
CA TYR A 803 23.46 -4.40 -19.88
C TYR A 803 22.44 -3.53 -20.63
N LYS A 804 22.77 -2.25 -20.86
CA LYS A 804 21.96 -1.31 -21.66
C LYS A 804 21.69 -1.85 -23.06
N GLN A 805 22.73 -2.36 -23.72
CA GLN A 805 22.64 -2.95 -25.05
C GLN A 805 21.77 -4.21 -25.04
N LEU A 806 21.96 -5.11 -24.07
CA LEU A 806 21.21 -6.36 -23.95
C LEU A 806 19.70 -6.13 -23.72
N HIS A 807 19.36 -5.09 -22.95
CA HIS A 807 17.98 -4.78 -22.55
C HIS A 807 17.34 -3.64 -23.37
N ASN A 808 18.05 -3.10 -24.36
CA ASN A 808 17.59 -2.00 -25.22
C ASN A 808 17.05 -0.81 -24.40
N THR A 809 17.85 -0.34 -23.43
CA THR A 809 17.52 0.79 -22.55
C THR A 809 18.66 1.79 -22.49
N GLU A 810 18.32 3.08 -22.41
CA GLU A 810 19.29 4.16 -22.17
C GLU A 810 19.31 4.65 -20.72
N ASP A 811 18.43 4.11 -19.87
CA ASP A 811 18.06 4.66 -18.57
C ASP A 811 18.98 4.24 -17.41
N ILE A 812 20.19 3.76 -17.70
CA ILE A 812 21.14 3.28 -16.69
C ILE A 812 22.38 4.17 -16.68
N VAL A 813 22.78 4.62 -15.49
CA VAL A 813 23.93 5.50 -15.30
C VAL A 813 24.99 4.90 -14.37
N LEU A 814 26.24 5.27 -14.60
CA LEU A 814 27.35 5.00 -13.70
C LEU A 814 27.93 6.34 -13.27
N MET A 815 27.95 6.57 -11.97
CA MET A 815 28.52 7.75 -11.36
C MET A 815 29.77 7.36 -10.57
N ALA A 816 30.75 8.25 -10.50
CA ALA A 816 31.96 8.04 -9.70
C ALA A 816 32.17 9.23 -8.78
N GLU A 817 32.35 8.96 -7.50
CA GLU A 817 32.75 9.96 -6.52
C GLU A 817 34.23 9.80 -6.17
N ALA A 818 34.92 10.94 -6.11
CA ALA A 818 36.34 10.98 -5.79
C ALA A 818 36.74 12.35 -5.26
N TYR A 819 37.25 12.39 -4.03
CA TYR A 819 37.96 13.55 -3.48
C TYR A 819 39.39 13.60 -4.03
N THR A 820 39.55 14.05 -5.28
CA THR A 820 40.83 14.00 -6.01
C THR A 820 41.06 15.27 -6.84
N PRO A 821 42.30 15.62 -7.22
CA PRO A 821 42.56 16.75 -8.11
C PRO A 821 41.78 16.69 -9.43
N LEU A 822 41.49 17.85 -10.01
CA LEU A 822 40.67 17.96 -11.23
C LEU A 822 41.17 17.09 -12.39
N ASP A 823 42.49 16.98 -12.57
CA ASP A 823 43.09 16.14 -13.63
C ASP A 823 42.67 14.67 -13.49
N ASN A 824 42.52 14.16 -12.25
CA ASN A 824 42.03 12.82 -11.99
C ASN A 824 40.52 12.72 -12.19
N ILE A 825 39.74 13.74 -11.82
CA ILE A 825 38.30 13.79 -12.11
C ILE A 825 38.05 13.70 -13.62
N VAL A 826 38.87 14.39 -14.44
CA VAL A 826 38.78 14.32 -15.91
C VAL A 826 39.02 12.90 -16.41
N ARG A 827 39.96 12.16 -15.82
CA ARG A 827 40.24 10.76 -16.19
C ARG A 827 39.04 9.83 -15.91
N LEU A 828 38.19 10.13 -14.93
CA LEU A 828 37.00 9.30 -14.66
C LEU A 828 35.99 9.30 -15.81
N PHE A 829 36.03 10.27 -16.72
CA PHE A 829 35.20 10.26 -17.94
C PHE A 829 35.67 9.24 -18.98
N GLY A 830 36.89 8.73 -18.89
CA GLY A 830 37.48 7.85 -19.90
C GLY A 830 38.73 8.41 -20.54
N ASN A 831 39.16 7.74 -21.61
CA ASN A 831 40.30 8.11 -22.43
C ASN A 831 39.98 7.89 -23.92
N SER A 832 40.98 7.95 -24.80
CA SER A 832 40.76 7.83 -26.24
C SER A 832 40.31 6.43 -26.72
N VAL A 833 40.33 5.41 -25.86
CA VAL A 833 40.00 4.02 -26.20
C VAL A 833 38.90 3.40 -25.33
N SER A 834 38.61 3.96 -24.15
CA SER A 834 37.62 3.45 -23.21
C SER A 834 36.77 4.58 -22.62
N GLU A 835 35.47 4.36 -22.53
CA GLU A 835 34.52 5.24 -21.85
C GLU A 835 34.57 5.01 -20.33
N GLY A 836 34.46 6.08 -19.55
CA GLY A 836 34.38 6.02 -18.09
C GLY A 836 33.00 6.33 -17.55
N ALA A 837 32.95 6.73 -16.28
CA ALA A 837 31.71 7.07 -15.61
C ALA A 837 30.92 8.11 -16.43
N HIS A 838 29.60 7.91 -16.52
CA HIS A 838 28.70 8.88 -17.14
C HIS A 838 28.73 10.22 -16.36
N ILE A 839 28.90 10.12 -15.03
CA ILE A 839 28.80 11.24 -14.10
C ILE A 839 29.92 11.17 -13.04
N PRO A 840 31.11 11.73 -13.31
CA PRO A 840 32.07 12.09 -12.27
C PRO A 840 31.50 13.26 -11.45
N PHE A 841 31.37 13.11 -10.14
CA PHE A 841 30.82 14.15 -9.27
C PHE A 841 31.71 15.40 -9.29
N ASN A 842 31.22 16.47 -9.90
CA ASN A 842 31.96 17.73 -10.07
C ASN A 842 31.20 18.96 -9.56
N PHE A 843 29.87 18.92 -9.50
CA PHE A 843 29.01 20.00 -9.01
C PHE A 843 28.12 19.52 -7.86
N GLU A 844 28.74 19.22 -6.72
CA GLU A 844 28.06 18.86 -5.48
C GLU A 844 28.32 19.93 -4.41
N LEU A 845 27.25 20.50 -3.84
CA LEU A 845 27.36 21.54 -2.80
C LEU A 845 27.16 21.02 -1.38
N GLY A 846 26.50 19.88 -1.22
CA GLY A 846 26.22 19.23 0.05
C GLY A 846 26.13 17.73 -0.15
N ASN A 847 26.50 16.96 0.87
CA ASN A 847 26.44 15.50 0.91
C ASN A 847 26.42 15.02 2.37
N HIS A 848 26.47 13.70 2.55
CA HIS A 848 26.39 13.06 3.87
C HIS A 848 27.71 13.09 4.67
N ASP A 849 28.81 13.57 4.08
CA ASP A 849 30.13 13.67 4.75
C ASP A 849 30.50 15.10 5.16
N ASN A 850 29.85 16.10 4.56
CA ASN A 850 30.14 17.51 4.79
C ASN A 850 28.98 18.20 5.49
N ARG A 851 29.30 19.18 6.36
CA ARG A 851 28.28 20.06 6.97
C ARG A 851 27.31 20.63 5.91
N ARG A 852 26.01 20.72 6.25
CA ARG A 852 24.95 21.21 5.36
C ARG A 852 25.27 22.57 4.76
N VAL A 853 24.79 22.85 3.55
CA VAL A 853 25.04 24.11 2.83
C VAL A 853 24.66 25.34 3.67
N ALA A 854 23.48 25.31 4.30
CA ALA A 854 22.98 26.42 5.12
C ALA A 854 23.87 26.68 6.35
N SER A 855 24.41 25.63 6.97
CA SER A 855 25.29 25.77 8.14
C SER A 855 26.72 26.16 7.75
N ARG A 856 27.27 25.57 6.68
CA ARG A 856 28.64 25.79 6.22
C ARG A 856 28.83 27.15 5.55
N LEU A 857 27.87 27.55 4.71
CA LEU A 857 27.97 28.73 3.86
C LEU A 857 27.02 29.87 4.29
N GLY A 858 26.16 29.62 5.28
CA GLY A 858 25.24 30.56 5.89
C GLY A 858 23.82 30.46 5.32
N LEU A 859 22.81 30.43 6.20
CA LEU A 859 21.40 30.27 5.86
C LEU A 859 20.91 31.29 4.82
N ALA A 860 21.36 32.55 4.93
CA ALA A 860 21.00 33.59 3.98
C ALA A 860 21.44 33.27 2.53
N ARG A 861 22.51 32.47 2.36
CA ARG A 861 23.05 32.10 1.05
C ARG A 861 22.51 30.78 0.51
N ALA A 862 21.64 30.07 1.23
CA ALA A 862 21.14 28.76 0.80
C ALA A 862 20.54 28.81 -0.62
N ASP A 863 19.63 29.76 -0.85
CA ASP A 863 19.02 29.98 -2.18
C ASP A 863 20.04 30.43 -3.22
N LEU A 864 21.01 31.27 -2.85
CA LEU A 864 22.04 31.76 -3.75
C LEU A 864 22.84 30.61 -4.34
N TYR A 865 23.24 29.66 -3.49
CA TYR A 865 23.99 28.48 -3.90
C TYR A 865 23.13 27.48 -4.69
N GLN A 866 21.86 27.32 -4.32
CA GLN A 866 20.93 26.50 -5.10
C GLN A 866 20.70 27.09 -6.50
N ILE A 867 20.56 28.41 -6.61
CA ILE A 867 20.49 29.12 -7.90
C ILE A 867 21.76 28.87 -8.69
N ALA A 868 22.94 29.10 -8.09
CA ALA A 868 24.22 28.91 -8.75
C ALA A 868 24.37 27.49 -9.31
N LEU A 869 24.13 26.46 -8.50
CA LEU A 869 24.21 25.07 -8.92
C LEU A 869 23.25 24.74 -10.08
N ASN A 870 21.99 25.18 -9.96
CA ASN A 870 20.95 24.77 -10.90
C ASN A 870 21.03 25.47 -12.27
N VAL A 871 21.77 26.58 -12.40
CA VAL A 871 21.98 27.25 -13.70
C VAL A 871 23.25 26.79 -14.45
N LEU A 872 24.12 26.01 -13.80
CA LEU A 872 25.31 25.45 -14.43
C LEU A 872 24.96 24.33 -15.44
N PRO A 873 25.79 24.13 -16.48
CA PRO A 873 25.66 23.00 -17.38
C PRO A 873 25.99 21.68 -16.68
N GLY A 874 25.47 20.57 -17.20
CA GLY A 874 25.68 19.24 -16.64
C GLY A 874 24.60 18.86 -15.62
N ILE A 875 24.95 18.00 -14.67
CA ILE A 875 24.03 17.38 -13.71
C ILE A 875 24.15 18.11 -12.38
N ALA A 876 23.01 18.52 -11.82
CA ALA A 876 22.94 19.14 -10.51
C ALA A 876 22.62 18.06 -9.47
N VAL A 877 23.43 18.01 -8.42
CA VAL A 877 23.33 17.04 -7.33
C VAL A 877 22.99 17.79 -6.05
N THR A 878 21.92 17.38 -5.36
CA THR A 878 21.45 18.05 -4.13
C THR A 878 21.18 17.01 -3.07
N TYR A 879 21.76 17.22 -1.89
CA TYR A 879 21.56 16.35 -0.73
C TYR A 879 20.19 16.63 -0.08
N ASN A 880 19.54 15.59 0.43
CA ASN A 880 18.20 15.71 0.98
C ASN A 880 18.17 16.66 2.18
N GLY A 881 17.25 17.62 2.14
CA GLY A 881 17.10 18.68 3.14
C GLY A 881 17.70 20.02 2.70
N ASP A 882 18.63 20.04 1.75
CA ASP A 882 19.18 21.30 1.23
C ASP A 882 18.13 22.11 0.44
N GLU A 883 17.09 21.47 -0.10
CA GLU A 883 15.94 22.14 -0.71
C GLU A 883 15.04 22.87 0.31
N LEU A 884 15.13 22.47 1.59
CA LEU A 884 14.48 23.13 2.71
C LEU A 884 15.38 24.19 3.35
N ALA A 885 16.65 24.26 2.95
CA ALA A 885 17.72 24.92 3.69
C ALA A 885 17.88 24.39 5.13
N MET A 886 17.80 23.06 5.31
CA MET A 886 18.09 22.42 6.59
C MET A 886 19.49 22.78 7.09
N GLU A 887 19.60 22.93 8.41
CA GLU A 887 20.84 23.23 9.12
C GLU A 887 21.32 21.98 9.87
N ASP A 888 22.62 21.90 10.13
CA ASP A 888 23.22 20.89 10.98
C ASP A 888 22.56 20.87 12.37
N VAL A 889 22.41 19.68 12.93
CA VAL A 889 21.97 19.48 14.30
C VAL A 889 23.19 19.29 15.20
N TYR A 890 23.25 19.99 16.32
CA TYR A 890 24.31 19.76 17.29
C TYR A 890 24.16 18.38 17.94
N ILE A 891 25.20 17.57 17.84
CA ILE A 891 25.35 16.26 18.49
C ILE A 891 26.52 16.35 19.46
N SER A 892 26.34 15.91 20.71
CA SER A 892 27.39 16.00 21.72
C SER A 892 28.44 14.88 21.57
N TRP A 893 29.57 14.99 22.27
CA TRP A 893 30.59 13.91 22.29
C TRP A 893 30.01 12.60 22.84
N ASP A 894 29.14 12.68 23.85
CA ASP A 894 28.55 11.50 24.46
C ASP A 894 27.44 10.88 23.60
N ASP A 895 26.91 11.64 22.62
CA ASP A 895 25.84 11.22 21.72
C ASP A 895 26.32 10.91 20.29
N THR A 896 27.56 11.25 19.93
CA THR A 896 28.08 10.98 18.59
C THR A 896 28.33 9.49 18.42
N ILE A 897 27.88 8.96 17.30
CA ILE A 897 28.02 7.55 16.93
C ILE A 897 28.89 7.39 15.67
N ASP A 898 29.23 8.47 14.99
CA ASP A 898 30.11 8.47 13.82
C ASP A 898 31.51 7.91 14.14
N PRO A 899 31.95 6.82 13.48
CA PRO A 899 33.23 6.18 13.78
C PRO A 899 34.43 7.13 13.68
N ALA A 900 34.44 8.04 12.69
CA ALA A 900 35.50 9.02 12.51
C ALA A 900 35.61 9.99 13.71
N ALA A 901 34.47 10.38 14.29
CA ALA A 901 34.41 11.17 15.50
C ALA A 901 34.82 10.35 16.74
N CYS A 902 34.30 9.12 16.87
CA CYS A 902 34.59 8.23 17.99
C CYS A 902 36.08 7.88 18.10
N ASN A 903 36.79 7.76 16.97
CA ASN A 903 38.24 7.52 16.92
C ASN A 903 39.09 8.78 17.16
N SER A 904 38.47 9.93 17.42
CA SER A 904 39.16 11.19 17.69
C SER A 904 39.25 11.47 19.20
N ASN A 905 38.93 12.70 19.63
CA ASN A 905 38.94 13.08 21.04
C ASN A 905 37.83 14.12 21.34
N PRO A 906 37.40 14.27 22.60
CA PRO A 906 36.30 15.18 22.98
C PRO A 906 36.49 16.66 22.61
N LYS A 907 37.73 17.12 22.34
CA LYS A 907 38.00 18.52 21.98
C LYS A 907 37.77 18.78 20.49
N ASP A 908 38.03 17.79 19.65
CA ASP A 908 38.12 17.96 18.20
C ASP A 908 37.09 17.12 17.41
N TYR A 909 36.28 16.29 18.07
CA TYR A 909 35.35 15.36 17.40
C TYR A 909 34.40 16.01 16.40
N LEU A 910 33.93 17.25 16.65
CA LEU A 910 33.05 17.97 15.73
C LEU A 910 33.70 18.34 14.39
N LEU A 911 35.03 18.27 14.30
CA LEU A 911 35.77 18.42 13.04
C LEU A 911 35.66 17.17 12.16
N TYR A 912 35.40 16.01 12.77
CA TYR A 912 35.34 14.71 12.10
C TYR A 912 33.93 14.14 12.04
N SER A 913 33.03 14.55 12.94
CA SER A 913 31.67 14.02 13.04
C SER A 913 30.78 14.41 11.86
N ARG A 914 30.23 13.38 11.23
CA ARG A 914 29.24 13.45 10.15
C ARG A 914 27.79 13.38 10.66
N ASP A 915 27.57 13.02 11.92
CA ASP A 915 26.23 12.92 12.52
C ASP A 915 25.38 14.20 12.35
N PRO A 916 25.91 15.43 12.52
CA PRO A 916 25.12 16.65 12.40
C PRO A 916 24.38 16.83 11.07
N VAL A 917 24.95 16.36 9.96
CA VAL A 917 24.36 16.45 8.62
C VAL A 917 23.47 15.25 8.28
N ARG A 918 23.59 14.13 8.99
CA ARG A 918 22.83 12.88 8.76
C ARG A 918 21.51 12.79 9.55
N THR A 919 21.11 13.89 10.19
CA THR A 919 19.89 13.92 11.00
C THR A 919 18.61 13.80 10.16
N PRO A 920 17.49 13.31 10.77
CA PRO A 920 16.29 12.97 10.02
C PRO A 920 15.65 14.15 9.28
N PHE A 921 15.00 13.85 8.15
CA PHE A 921 14.35 14.84 7.30
C PHE A 921 13.14 15.50 7.98
N GLN A 922 12.93 16.79 7.72
CA GLN A 922 11.90 17.60 8.39
C GLN A 922 10.62 17.73 7.53
N TRP A 923 9.74 16.73 7.59
CA TRP A 923 8.49 16.70 6.83
C TRP A 923 7.42 17.65 7.38
N ASP A 924 7.17 17.63 8.69
CA ASP A 924 6.14 18.46 9.33
C ASP A 924 6.46 18.80 10.80
N ASP A 925 5.50 19.40 11.50
CA ASP A 925 5.60 19.87 12.88
C ASP A 925 5.19 18.81 13.93
N SER A 926 4.93 17.57 13.51
CA SER A 926 4.57 16.46 14.38
C SER A 926 5.79 15.79 15.02
N ILE A 927 5.54 14.75 15.85
CA ILE A 927 6.59 13.96 16.50
C ILE A 927 7.65 13.54 15.47
N SER A 928 8.93 13.69 15.88
CA SER A 928 10.12 13.44 15.08
C SER A 928 10.08 14.06 13.69
N ALA A 929 9.57 15.30 13.61
CA ALA A 929 9.47 16.08 12.38
C ALA A 929 8.69 15.40 11.24
N GLY A 930 7.80 14.46 11.56
CA GLY A 930 7.12 13.65 10.56
C GLY A 930 7.99 12.59 9.89
N PHE A 931 9.16 12.26 10.47
CA PHE A 931 10.08 11.22 9.98
C PHE A 931 9.79 9.83 10.59
N SER A 932 9.61 9.75 11.91
CA SER A 932 9.19 8.53 12.63
C SER A 932 7.98 8.82 13.54
N THR A 933 7.11 7.83 13.80
CA THR A 933 6.12 7.97 14.88
C THR A 933 6.72 7.86 16.27
N ASN A 934 7.94 7.32 16.37
CA ASN A 934 8.67 7.29 17.63
C ASN A 934 9.04 8.69 18.09
N ARG A 935 9.05 8.88 19.41
CA ARG A 935 9.49 10.14 20.04
C ARG A 935 10.99 10.38 19.92
N THR A 936 11.73 9.31 19.68
CA THR A 936 13.17 9.30 19.48
C THR A 936 13.46 8.65 18.14
N THR A 937 14.49 9.15 17.48
CA THR A 937 15.03 8.63 16.22
C THR A 937 16.49 8.27 16.46
N TRP A 938 17.09 7.51 15.54
CA TRP A 938 18.51 7.13 15.58
C TRP A 938 19.46 8.32 15.88
N LEU A 939 19.17 9.49 15.33
CA LEU A 939 19.80 10.78 15.62
C LEU A 939 18.70 11.81 15.89
N PRO A 940 18.94 12.82 16.74
CA PRO A 940 17.92 13.80 17.08
C PRO A 940 17.49 14.64 15.88
N VAL A 941 16.20 14.97 15.83
CA VAL A 941 15.66 15.93 14.87
C VAL A 941 16.03 17.37 15.25
N ALA A 942 16.16 18.26 14.27
CA ALA A 942 16.54 19.65 14.52
C ALA A 942 15.49 20.39 15.35
N SER A 943 15.91 21.16 16.35
CA SER A 943 14.98 21.90 17.24
C SER A 943 14.03 22.86 16.51
N ASN A 944 14.39 23.32 15.32
CA ASN A 944 13.61 24.24 14.49
C ASN A 944 12.60 23.53 13.55
N TYR A 945 12.47 22.19 13.59
CA TYR A 945 11.60 21.43 12.67
C TYR A 945 10.13 21.89 12.71
N LYS A 946 9.66 22.45 13.83
CA LYS A 946 8.28 22.97 13.95
C LYS A 946 7.98 24.13 13.00
N THR A 947 9.02 24.84 12.56
CA THR A 947 8.91 26.02 11.68
C THR A 947 9.62 25.82 10.34
N LEU A 948 10.75 25.10 10.34
CA LEU A 948 11.49 24.74 9.15
C LEU A 948 11.10 23.32 8.77
N ASN A 949 10.02 23.13 8.03
CA ASN A 949 9.62 21.81 7.52
C ASN A 949 8.93 21.91 6.18
N TYR A 950 8.86 20.78 5.47
CA TYR A 950 8.25 20.72 4.15
C TYR A 950 6.80 21.22 4.14
N LYS A 951 5.96 20.77 5.08
CA LYS A 951 4.54 21.17 5.17
C LYS A 951 4.38 22.69 5.30
N ALA A 952 5.16 23.33 6.18
CA ALA A 952 5.15 24.77 6.39
C ALA A 952 5.64 25.52 5.14
N GLN A 953 6.73 25.06 4.51
CA GLN A 953 7.26 25.67 3.30
C GLN A 953 6.37 25.48 2.07
N LYS A 954 5.63 24.35 1.98
CA LYS A 954 4.63 24.10 0.93
C LYS A 954 3.48 25.11 1.04
N ALA A 955 3.01 25.38 2.25
CA ALA A 955 1.92 26.32 2.52
C ALA A 955 2.32 27.79 2.36
N ALA A 956 3.56 28.16 2.69
CA ALA A 956 4.05 29.53 2.62
C ALA A 956 3.97 30.09 1.18
N PRO A 957 3.54 31.34 0.94
CA PRO A 957 3.47 31.92 -0.41
C PRO A 957 4.78 31.84 -1.18
N ARG A 958 5.89 31.99 -0.46
CA ARG A 958 7.27 31.88 -0.95
C ARG A 958 8.12 31.13 0.09
N SER A 959 9.00 30.25 -0.36
CA SER A 959 9.83 29.39 0.49
C SER A 959 11.02 28.82 -0.31
N HIS A 960 12.03 28.26 0.39
CA HIS A 960 13.18 27.60 -0.24
C HIS A 960 12.74 26.48 -1.19
N VAL A 961 11.78 25.65 -0.76
CA VAL A 961 11.20 24.58 -1.60
C VAL A 961 10.57 25.12 -2.89
N LYS A 962 9.86 26.25 -2.83
CA LYS A 962 9.24 26.84 -4.03
C LYS A 962 10.29 27.39 -5.00
N ILE A 963 11.36 27.99 -4.47
CA ILE A 963 12.51 28.45 -5.26
C ILE A 963 13.18 27.24 -5.92
N PHE A 964 13.46 26.19 -5.16
CA PHE A 964 14.07 24.96 -5.67
C PHE A 964 13.22 24.31 -6.78
N LYS A 965 11.90 24.21 -6.58
CA LYS A 965 10.96 23.73 -7.61
C LYS A 965 10.96 24.60 -8.87
N ALA A 966 11.09 25.92 -8.75
CA ALA A 966 11.21 26.81 -9.89
C ALA A 966 12.51 26.57 -10.67
N LEU A 967 13.62 26.35 -9.95
CA LEU A 967 14.91 26.02 -10.55
C LEU A 967 14.87 24.67 -11.29
N LEU A 968 14.25 23.64 -10.73
CA LEU A 968 14.11 22.34 -11.41
C LEU A 968 13.22 22.43 -12.66
N ARG A 969 12.17 23.27 -12.65
CA ARG A 969 11.39 23.56 -13.86
C ARG A 969 12.24 24.28 -14.91
N LEU A 970 13.02 25.27 -14.49
CA LEU A 970 13.90 26.03 -15.38
C LEU A 970 14.96 25.14 -16.03
N ARG A 971 15.54 24.19 -15.28
CA ARG A 971 16.52 23.22 -15.80
C ARG A 971 16.01 22.34 -16.93
N LYS A 972 14.69 22.13 -17.01
CA LYS A 972 14.06 21.35 -18.09
C LYS A 972 13.95 22.14 -19.40
N GLN A 973 14.16 23.46 -19.38
CA GLN A 973 14.16 24.28 -20.59
C GLN A 973 15.39 24.01 -21.47
N ARG A 974 15.21 24.15 -22.80
CA ARG A 974 16.27 23.94 -23.79
C ARG A 974 17.49 24.84 -23.55
N THR A 975 17.29 26.08 -23.10
CA THR A 975 18.39 27.00 -22.79
C THR A 975 19.36 26.44 -21.73
N LEU A 976 18.85 25.73 -20.72
CA LEU A 976 19.70 25.10 -19.70
C LEU A 976 20.18 23.69 -20.08
N ARG A 977 19.42 22.94 -20.89
CA ARG A 977 19.81 21.59 -21.33
C ARG A 977 20.83 21.58 -22.47
N GLU A 978 20.68 22.49 -23.42
CA GLU A 978 21.41 22.49 -24.71
C GLU A 978 22.24 23.77 -24.91
N GLY A 979 21.91 24.85 -24.19
CA GLY A 979 22.55 26.15 -24.38
C GLY A 979 23.95 26.27 -23.78
N THR A 980 24.72 27.20 -24.33
CA THR A 980 26.07 27.56 -23.88
C THR A 980 26.00 28.44 -22.62
N MET A 981 27.14 28.62 -21.96
CA MET A 981 27.28 29.43 -20.75
C MET A 981 28.39 30.47 -20.92
N ASP A 982 28.08 31.72 -20.59
CA ASP A 982 29.06 32.77 -20.34
C ASP A 982 28.99 33.13 -18.84
N ILE A 983 30.14 33.41 -18.22
CA ILE A 983 30.22 33.85 -16.83
C ILE A 983 31.14 35.06 -16.73
N GLU A 984 30.69 36.10 -16.05
CA GLU A 984 31.44 37.35 -15.89
C GLU A 984 31.34 37.84 -14.45
N MET A 985 32.37 38.58 -14.02
CA MET A 985 32.40 39.27 -12.73
C MET A 985 32.16 40.76 -12.96
N ILE A 986 31.26 41.38 -12.19
CA ILE A 986 31.15 42.86 -12.18
C ILE A 986 32.23 43.46 -11.28
N ASP A 987 32.49 42.80 -10.15
CA ASP A 987 33.55 43.08 -9.18
C ASP A 987 33.90 41.77 -8.45
N ASP A 988 34.69 41.82 -7.38
CA ASP A 988 35.13 40.65 -6.60
C ASP A 988 33.98 39.85 -5.94
N ASN A 989 32.74 40.37 -5.90
CA ASN A 989 31.62 39.84 -5.13
C ASN A 989 30.31 39.69 -5.91
N ILE A 990 30.29 39.99 -7.22
CA ILE A 990 29.09 39.83 -8.05
C ILE A 990 29.41 38.99 -9.28
N ILE A 991 28.78 37.82 -9.35
CA ILE A 991 28.85 36.91 -10.49
C ILE A 991 27.58 37.07 -11.33
N VAL A 992 27.75 37.13 -12.66
CA VAL A 992 26.64 37.07 -13.62
C VAL A 992 26.86 35.86 -14.53
N ILE A 993 25.90 34.93 -14.53
CA ILE A 993 25.90 33.74 -15.38
C ILE A 993 24.84 33.93 -16.46
N LYS A 994 25.23 33.84 -17.72
CA LYS A 994 24.33 33.89 -18.87
C LYS A 994 24.27 32.53 -19.54
N ARG A 995 23.08 31.97 -19.67
CA ARG A 995 22.80 30.77 -20.47
C ARG A 995 22.02 31.16 -21.71
N HIS A 996 22.49 30.73 -22.88
CA HIS A 996 21.89 31.13 -24.14
C HIS A 996 21.92 30.01 -25.18
N LEU A 997 20.90 30.01 -26.03
CA LEU A 997 20.77 29.15 -27.19
C LEU A 997 20.00 29.93 -28.24
N ASP A 998 20.45 29.90 -29.49
CA ASP A 998 19.78 30.59 -30.57
C ASP A 998 18.31 30.16 -30.67
N THR A 999 17.42 31.11 -31.00
CA THR A 999 15.96 30.91 -31.20
C THR A 999 15.12 30.63 -29.95
N VAL A 1000 15.70 30.59 -28.75
CA VAL A 1000 14.97 30.49 -27.47
C VAL A 1000 15.35 31.64 -26.52
N SER A 1001 14.69 31.72 -25.37
CA SER A 1001 14.96 32.75 -24.36
C SER A 1001 16.36 32.61 -23.74
N THR A 1002 16.95 33.75 -23.39
CA THR A 1002 18.21 33.86 -22.63
C THR A 1002 17.90 33.85 -21.14
N ILE A 1003 18.65 33.06 -20.37
CA ILE A 1003 18.60 33.05 -18.91
C ILE A 1003 19.80 33.79 -18.35
N VAL A 1004 19.58 34.68 -17.37
CA VAL A 1004 20.64 35.36 -16.63
C VAL A 1004 20.44 35.15 -15.14
N ALA A 1005 21.45 34.59 -14.47
CA ALA A 1005 21.51 34.54 -13.01
C ALA A 1005 22.50 35.59 -12.50
N VAL A 1006 22.12 36.33 -11.47
CA VAL A 1006 22.97 37.31 -10.80
C VAL A 1006 23.12 36.93 -9.34
N LEU A 1007 24.36 36.76 -8.88
CA LEU A 1007 24.70 36.32 -7.53
C LEU A 1007 25.44 37.45 -6.81
N ASN A 1008 24.87 37.98 -5.72
CA ASN A 1008 25.51 39.02 -4.91
C ASN A 1008 26.06 38.44 -3.61
N PHE A 1009 27.38 38.26 -3.54
CA PHE A 1009 28.07 37.79 -2.34
C PHE A 1009 28.45 38.92 -1.37
N ASN A 1010 28.21 40.18 -1.74
CA ASN A 1010 28.44 41.31 -0.84
C ASN A 1010 27.55 41.21 0.40
N LYS A 1011 28.02 41.85 1.48
CA LYS A 1011 27.23 42.07 2.70
C LYS A 1011 26.35 43.33 2.65
N ILE A 1012 26.19 43.90 1.45
CA ILE A 1012 25.37 45.09 1.19
C ILE A 1012 24.52 44.90 -0.07
N THR A 1013 23.44 45.68 -0.17
CA THR A 1013 22.60 45.73 -1.37
C THR A 1013 23.36 46.39 -2.52
N GLN A 1014 23.23 45.84 -3.73
CA GLN A 1014 23.89 46.32 -4.94
C GLN A 1014 22.88 46.68 -6.03
N ASN A 1015 23.18 47.74 -6.77
CA ASN A 1015 22.45 48.12 -7.99
C ASN A 1015 23.24 47.65 -9.21
N ILE A 1016 22.74 46.63 -9.88
CA ILE A 1016 23.43 45.90 -10.94
C ILE A 1016 22.90 46.33 -12.31
N LYS A 1017 23.83 46.58 -13.23
CA LYS A 1017 23.56 46.88 -14.63
C LYS A 1017 24.12 45.77 -15.50
N LEU A 1018 23.28 45.11 -16.32
CA LEU A 1018 23.72 44.00 -17.16
C LEU A 1018 24.23 44.44 -18.54
N SER A 1019 23.82 45.60 -19.05
CA SER A 1019 24.26 46.10 -20.36
C SER A 1019 25.79 46.22 -20.52
N PRO A 1020 26.56 46.62 -19.49
CA PRO A 1020 28.03 46.63 -19.58
C PRO A 1020 28.67 45.24 -19.52
N VAL A 1021 27.94 44.23 -19.02
CA VAL A 1021 28.45 42.87 -18.78
C VAL A 1021 28.31 42.02 -20.05
N PHE A 1022 27.10 41.96 -20.61
CA PHE A 1022 26.83 41.21 -21.84
C PHE A 1022 26.17 42.08 -22.88
N THR A 1023 26.68 42.03 -24.11
CA THR A 1023 26.06 42.69 -25.26
C THR A 1023 24.87 41.88 -25.78
N GLY A 1024 23.90 42.55 -26.41
CA GLY A 1024 22.76 41.88 -27.06
C GLY A 1024 21.67 41.34 -26.12
N LEU A 1025 21.70 41.69 -24.82
CA LEU A 1025 20.65 41.28 -23.88
C LEU A 1025 19.30 41.96 -24.18
N PRO A 1026 18.17 41.25 -23.96
CA PRO A 1026 16.82 41.82 -23.95
C PRO A 1026 16.72 43.08 -23.07
N ALA A 1027 15.90 44.06 -23.46
CA ALA A 1027 15.73 45.30 -22.71
C ALA A 1027 15.11 45.08 -21.32
N VAL A 1028 14.22 44.09 -21.21
CA VAL A 1028 13.54 43.67 -19.99
C VAL A 1028 13.60 42.15 -19.85
N PHE A 1029 13.51 41.68 -18.61
CA PHE A 1029 13.49 40.28 -18.25
C PHE A 1029 12.30 39.99 -17.34
N GLU A 1030 11.77 38.77 -17.41
CA GLU A 1030 10.90 38.19 -16.41
C GLU A 1030 11.74 37.60 -15.27
N VAL A 1031 11.33 37.81 -14.02
CA VAL A 1031 11.94 37.16 -12.86
C VAL A 1031 11.39 35.75 -12.73
N ILE A 1032 12.22 34.73 -12.97
CA ILE A 1032 11.80 33.33 -12.83
C ILE A 1032 11.74 32.93 -11.37
N THR A 1033 12.80 33.25 -10.62
CA THR A 1033 12.82 33.10 -9.17
C THR A 1033 13.96 33.92 -8.57
N SER A 1034 13.95 34.10 -7.24
CA SER A 1034 15.00 34.80 -6.51
C SER A 1034 15.07 34.36 -5.06
N SER A 1035 16.21 34.58 -4.41
CA SER A 1035 16.41 34.24 -2.99
C SER A 1035 15.42 34.96 -2.07
N LEU A 1036 15.07 34.35 -0.94
CA LEU A 1036 14.04 34.84 -0.01
C LEU A 1036 14.31 36.25 0.55
N GLN A 1037 15.55 36.72 0.53
CA GLN A 1037 15.93 38.06 1.02
C GLN A 1037 15.50 39.19 0.09
N THR A 1038 15.07 38.85 -1.13
CA THR A 1038 14.64 39.83 -2.15
C THR A 1038 13.15 40.14 -2.06
N ASN A 1039 12.73 41.28 -2.63
CA ASN A 1039 11.31 41.63 -2.77
C ASN A 1039 10.75 41.37 -4.18
N TYR A 1040 11.51 40.69 -5.05
CA TYR A 1040 11.01 40.35 -6.38
C TYR A 1040 9.92 39.28 -6.27
N ILE A 1041 8.94 39.41 -7.16
CA ILE A 1041 7.83 38.47 -7.29
C ILE A 1041 8.09 37.69 -8.58
N ASP A 1042 8.04 36.36 -8.51
CA ASP A 1042 8.17 35.49 -9.68
C ASP A 1042 7.10 35.89 -10.73
N GLY A 1043 7.51 36.01 -12.00
CA GLY A 1043 6.71 36.54 -13.11
C GLY A 1043 6.72 38.07 -13.27
N SER A 1044 7.33 38.83 -12.36
CA SER A 1044 7.47 40.28 -12.52
C SER A 1044 8.51 40.64 -13.59
N ILE A 1045 8.35 41.81 -14.21
CA ILE A 1045 9.24 42.31 -15.26
C ILE A 1045 10.24 43.31 -14.66
N VAL A 1046 11.52 43.15 -14.96
CA VAL A 1046 12.61 44.04 -14.53
C VAL A 1046 13.43 44.51 -15.73
N GLY A 1047 13.84 45.78 -15.73
CA GLY A 1047 14.76 46.31 -16.74
C GLY A 1047 16.16 45.72 -16.59
N ARG A 1048 16.85 45.45 -17.70
CA ARG A 1048 18.20 44.84 -17.69
C ARG A 1048 19.27 45.63 -16.91
N ASP A 1049 19.02 46.93 -16.65
CA ASP A 1049 19.92 47.82 -15.90
C ASP A 1049 19.32 48.35 -14.59
N GLU A 1050 18.24 47.73 -14.11
CA GLU A 1050 17.46 48.16 -12.94
C GLU A 1050 17.38 47.08 -11.85
N ILE A 1051 18.39 46.21 -11.77
CA ILE A 1051 18.40 45.08 -10.82
C ILE A 1051 18.97 45.55 -9.48
N VAL A 1052 18.12 45.63 -8.47
CA VAL A 1052 18.51 45.86 -7.07
C VAL A 1052 18.56 44.52 -6.34
N LEU A 1053 19.72 44.10 -5.87
CA LEU A 1053 19.90 42.80 -5.21
C LEU A 1053 20.47 42.97 -3.79
N PRO A 1054 19.76 42.52 -2.73
CA PRO A 1054 20.23 42.55 -1.34
C PRO A 1054 21.53 41.78 -1.14
N ALA A 1055 22.10 41.94 0.06
CA ALA A 1055 23.24 41.15 0.51
C ALA A 1055 22.93 39.65 0.48
N ASP A 1056 23.92 38.84 0.10
CA ASP A 1056 23.83 37.37 0.11
C ASP A 1056 22.65 36.77 -0.70
N ALA A 1057 22.16 37.51 -1.70
CA ALA A 1057 20.98 37.13 -2.48
C ALA A 1057 21.31 36.88 -3.96
N ALA A 1058 20.46 36.11 -4.62
CA ALA A 1058 20.51 35.84 -6.04
C ALA A 1058 19.15 36.01 -6.72
N ILE A 1059 19.19 36.21 -8.03
CA ILE A 1059 18.01 36.31 -8.90
C ILE A 1059 18.27 35.59 -10.22
N VAL A 1060 17.23 34.94 -10.75
CA VAL A 1060 17.24 34.31 -12.07
C VAL A 1060 16.21 34.98 -12.97
N LEU A 1061 16.66 35.38 -14.15
CA LEU A 1061 15.95 36.21 -15.11
C LEU A 1061 15.83 35.49 -16.45
N GLU A 1062 14.70 35.59 -17.12
CA GLU A 1062 14.45 35.06 -18.46
C GLU A 1062 14.03 36.18 -19.42
N GLY A 1063 14.62 36.23 -20.61
CA GLY A 1063 14.32 37.28 -21.58
C GLY A 1063 14.46 36.80 -23.02
N SER A 1064 13.57 37.25 -23.90
CA SER A 1064 13.59 36.92 -25.32
C SER A 1064 14.04 38.12 -26.16
N THR A 1065 14.97 37.89 -27.09
CA THR A 1065 15.43 38.91 -28.04
C THR A 1065 14.46 39.12 -29.20
N SER A 1066 13.47 38.22 -29.41
CA SER A 1066 12.46 38.34 -30.49
C SER A 1066 11.30 39.30 -30.20
N ASN A 1067 11.18 39.83 -28.98
CA ASN A 1067 10.12 40.79 -28.60
C ASN A 1067 10.58 42.27 -28.66
N GLY A 1068 11.59 42.58 -29.48
CA GLY A 1068 12.22 43.91 -29.58
C GLY A 1068 12.36 44.47 -30.99
N GLN A 1069 11.46 44.14 -31.92
CA GLN A 1069 11.26 44.90 -33.17
C GLN A 1069 9.83 45.40 -33.28
#